data_AF-A0A6M0IM88-F1
#
_entry.id   AF-A0A6M0IM88-F1
#
_cell.length_a   1.000
_cell.length_b   1.000
_cell.length_c   1.000
_cell.angle_alpha   90.00
_cell.angle_beta   90.00
_cell.angle_gamma   90.00
#
_symmetry.space_group_name_H-M   'P 1'
#
loop_
_entity.id
_entity.type
_entity.pdbx_description
1 polymer ?
#
loop_
_entity_poly.entity_id
_entity_poly.type
_entity_poly.pdbx_seq_one_letter_code
_entity_poly.pdbx_strand_id
1 'polypeptide(L)'
;MSRPTIAARFRWLLGVGWIIGAGFAMAQPVPAPGTPLLLNDLSAFKPATPNWRIVGSARAELGKPNVITTEKGTGVLASIPLDKAPADPKNPYKYNLFTTFEHGDIDLELEYMMASKSNSGVYLQGRYEIQLFDSWDNVGWGLRSPRTVDNGSIYERSDARRPEGQQNYDGHPARQNASRAPGLWQHLKISFQAPRFTANGSGTPQKTANARMIRVELNGVIIHEDVELTGPTLAAAFDDEKALGPLMLQGDHGAVAFRNIRYISYDKPRPELRDLKYAVYKGKYEKESEYDKTAPESEGSSPVLSSSVSRIPNDFLIRYTGTFRVNEPGDYTFNLGATGGNGMLKVNNQSVITPGSTNSRGKVTLPKGDLPFELYYSKFVGWFQPALGLTVAGPGIREHLISDAVGANNDDVDPILIDASTNTILRSFMDMPGDKSTQGKPVRITHGISVGSPEQVHYTYDLDKGAVVQVWRGQFLDTTPMWHDRGDGSSRPLGMVQRLGTPVLFLTKLASPQSNWTTDTTGSSYRPKGYVLDGSDRPTFRYQSYGSSVDDKIRVLDAGQGIQREVTITNPTANLYARLASGSVINALDNGLYMVDEHEYVRVDDAGGAKPMIRESNGQKELLIPVKGKLTYSILF
;
A
#
# COMPACT_ATOMS: atom_id res chain seq x y z
N MET A 1 81.44 -21.70 -34.67
CA MET A 1 80.44 -21.55 -35.75
C MET A 1 79.31 -20.66 -35.27
N SER A 2 79.21 -19.48 -35.90
CA SER A 2 78.04 -18.58 -36.06
C SER A 2 76.92 -18.50 -35.00
N ARG A 3 76.87 -17.32 -34.36
CA ARG A 3 75.70 -16.59 -33.78
C ARG A 3 74.61 -16.30 -34.86
N PRO A 4 73.42 -15.68 -34.59
CA PRO A 4 72.96 -14.97 -33.37
C PRO A 4 71.49 -15.13 -32.92
N THR A 5 71.27 -14.61 -31.70
CA THR A 5 70.06 -14.06 -31.08
C THR A 5 69.19 -13.17 -31.99
N ILE A 6 67.86 -13.33 -31.91
CA ILE A 6 66.86 -12.38 -32.41
C ILE A 6 66.03 -11.86 -31.23
N ALA A 7 66.11 -10.54 -31.04
CA ALA A 7 65.24 -9.76 -30.18
C ALA A 7 63.91 -9.49 -30.90
N ALA A 8 62.78 -9.76 -30.24
CA ALA A 8 61.47 -9.34 -30.71
C ALA A 8 60.99 -8.13 -29.91
N ARG A 9 60.96 -6.99 -30.60
CA ARG A 9 60.41 -5.71 -30.17
C ARG A 9 58.88 -5.82 -30.08
N PHE A 10 58.29 -5.58 -28.91
CA PHE A 10 56.85 -5.33 -28.80
C PHE A 10 56.57 -3.89 -29.27
N ARG A 11 56.01 -3.76 -30.47
CA ARG A 11 55.48 -2.49 -31.00
C ARG A 11 54.12 -2.23 -30.37
N TRP A 12 53.98 -1.04 -29.78
CA TRP A 12 52.71 -0.42 -29.48
C TRP A 12 51.90 -0.24 -30.77
N LEU A 13 50.78 -0.94 -30.89
CA LEU A 13 49.73 -0.63 -31.85
C LEU A 13 48.61 0.04 -31.07
N LEU A 14 48.40 1.32 -31.40
CA LEU A 14 47.22 2.12 -31.05
C LEU A 14 45.97 1.42 -31.59
N GLY A 15 45.37 0.57 -30.76
CA GLY A 15 43.99 0.12 -30.93
C GLY A 15 43.07 1.20 -30.42
N VAL A 16 42.36 1.86 -31.34
CA VAL A 16 41.25 2.77 -31.06
C VAL A 16 40.20 1.99 -30.27
N GLY A 17 40.22 2.17 -28.95
CA GLY A 17 39.20 1.63 -28.06
C GLY A 17 37.89 2.38 -28.30
N TRP A 18 36.94 1.72 -28.94
CA TRP A 18 35.53 2.10 -28.83
C TRP A 18 35.14 1.94 -27.37
N ILE A 19 35.06 3.06 -26.65
CA ILE A 19 34.41 3.14 -25.35
C ILE A 19 32.93 2.89 -25.61
N ILE A 20 32.51 1.62 -25.52
CA ILE A 20 31.12 1.30 -25.25
C ILE A 20 30.88 1.79 -23.83
N GLY A 21 30.41 3.03 -23.72
CA GLY A 21 29.80 3.52 -22.50
C GLY A 21 28.59 2.65 -22.23
N ALA A 22 28.78 1.59 -21.45
CA ALA A 22 27.69 0.93 -20.74
C ALA A 22 27.20 1.93 -19.71
N GLY A 23 26.41 2.90 -20.17
CA GLY A 23 25.54 3.68 -19.31
C GLY A 23 24.68 2.66 -18.60
N PHE A 24 24.87 2.55 -17.28
CA PHE A 24 23.88 1.94 -16.41
C PHE A 24 22.59 2.75 -16.62
N ALA A 25 21.77 2.31 -17.57
CA ALA A 25 20.37 2.65 -17.60
C ALA A 25 19.80 2.04 -16.32
N MET A 26 19.80 2.81 -15.24
CA MET A 26 18.93 2.53 -14.11
C MET A 26 17.55 2.38 -14.74
N ALA A 27 16.97 1.18 -14.64
CA ALA A 27 15.61 0.95 -15.06
C ALA A 27 14.78 2.02 -14.36
N GLN A 28 14.28 2.99 -15.12
CA GLN A 28 13.41 4.00 -14.53
C GLN A 28 12.23 3.23 -13.94
N PRO A 29 11.84 3.50 -12.69
CA PRO A 29 10.66 2.89 -12.12
C PRO A 29 9.51 3.09 -13.11
N VAL A 30 8.79 2.01 -13.42
CA VAL A 30 7.60 2.09 -14.27
C VAL A 30 6.73 3.21 -13.71
N PRO A 31 6.37 4.25 -14.51
CA PRO A 31 5.58 5.35 -13.99
C PRO A 31 4.34 4.80 -13.31
N ALA A 32 4.12 5.18 -12.05
CA ALA A 32 2.89 4.84 -11.36
C ALA A 32 1.71 5.29 -12.24
N PRO A 33 0.63 4.50 -12.38
CA PRO A 33 -0.49 4.87 -13.23
C PRO A 33 -1.11 6.23 -12.80
N GLY A 34 -1.75 6.92 -13.74
CA GLY A 34 -2.45 8.19 -13.49
C GLY A 34 -1.68 9.47 -13.84
N THR A 35 -2.39 10.59 -13.83
CA THR A 35 -1.91 11.94 -14.13
C THR A 35 -1.29 12.57 -12.88
N PRO A 36 -0.01 12.99 -12.90
CA PRO A 36 0.58 13.72 -11.78
C PRO A 36 0.02 15.15 -11.71
N LEU A 37 -0.31 15.61 -10.50
CA LEU A 37 -0.53 17.03 -10.23
C LEU A 37 0.83 17.67 -9.98
N LEU A 38 1.33 18.45 -10.95
CA LEU A 38 2.68 19.01 -10.88
C LEU A 38 2.79 20.09 -9.79
N LEU A 39 3.71 19.90 -8.84
CA LEU A 39 3.97 20.82 -7.74
C LEU A 39 5.22 21.69 -8.01
N ASN A 40 5.28 22.28 -9.21
CA ASN A 40 6.34 23.22 -9.60
C ASN A 40 6.01 24.65 -9.15
N ASP A 41 4.73 24.98 -9.15
CA ASP A 41 4.14 26.24 -8.68
C ASP A 41 2.67 25.96 -8.27
N LEU A 42 1.90 27.01 -7.96
CA LEU A 42 0.50 26.88 -7.54
C LEU A 42 -0.51 26.96 -8.71
N SER A 43 -0.08 26.90 -9.97
CA SER A 43 -0.97 27.05 -11.15
C SER A 43 -2.03 25.95 -11.28
N ALA A 44 -1.80 24.80 -10.66
CA ALA A 44 -2.77 23.71 -10.57
C ALA A 44 -3.94 24.01 -9.60
N PHE A 45 -3.88 25.12 -8.88
CA PHE A 45 -4.84 25.51 -7.86
C PHE A 45 -5.49 26.87 -8.15
N LYS A 46 -6.71 27.06 -7.66
CA LYS A 46 -7.37 28.37 -7.58
C LYS A 46 -6.53 29.30 -6.68
N PRO A 47 -6.68 30.63 -6.79
CA PRO A 47 -5.85 31.58 -6.05
C PRO A 47 -5.73 31.24 -4.57
N ALA A 48 -4.50 30.92 -4.14
CA ALA A 48 -4.19 30.47 -2.80
C ALA A 48 -3.91 31.64 -1.85
N THR A 49 -4.15 31.43 -0.56
CA THR A 49 -3.71 32.32 0.51
C THR A 49 -2.26 32.04 0.94
N PRO A 50 -1.60 32.96 1.67
CA PRO A 50 -0.18 32.83 2.03
C PRO A 50 0.20 31.65 2.94
N ASN A 51 -0.77 30.92 3.50
CA ASN A 51 -0.51 29.66 4.21
C ASN A 51 0.02 28.59 3.25
N TRP A 52 -0.42 28.59 2.00
CA TRP A 52 0.00 27.61 0.99
C TRP A 52 1.22 28.09 0.20
N ARG A 53 2.17 27.18 0.00
CA ARG A 53 3.37 27.44 -0.82
C ARG A 53 3.97 26.14 -1.34
N ILE A 54 4.66 26.25 -2.48
CA ILE A 54 5.50 25.19 -3.02
C ILE A 54 6.91 25.30 -2.42
N VAL A 55 7.45 24.19 -1.95
CA VAL A 55 8.75 24.06 -1.27
C VAL A 55 9.49 22.82 -1.78
N GLY A 56 10.79 22.73 -1.50
CA GLY A 56 11.62 21.58 -1.89
C GLY A 56 11.52 20.44 -0.90
N SER A 57 11.37 20.77 0.39
CA SER A 57 11.19 19.81 1.47
C SER A 57 10.36 20.44 2.59
N ALA A 58 9.67 19.59 3.35
CA ALA A 58 8.97 19.95 4.58
C ALA A 58 9.27 18.93 5.66
N ARG A 59 9.39 19.37 6.91
CA ARG A 59 9.67 18.51 8.06
C ARG A 59 8.89 18.99 9.28
N ALA A 60 8.25 18.05 9.98
CA ALA A 60 7.75 18.27 11.33
C ALA A 60 8.67 17.61 12.38
N GLU A 61 8.60 18.10 13.60
CA GLU A 61 9.29 17.49 14.74
C GLU A 61 8.27 16.82 15.67
N LEU A 62 8.57 15.59 16.10
CA LEU A 62 7.66 14.70 16.84
C LEU A 62 7.06 15.31 18.12
N GLY A 63 7.68 16.34 18.71
CA GLY A 63 7.22 17.03 19.92
C GLY A 63 6.79 18.48 19.72
N LYS A 64 6.78 19.03 18.50
CA LYS A 64 6.41 20.42 18.24
C LYS A 64 5.02 20.50 17.61
N PRO A 65 3.98 20.90 18.36
CA PRO A 65 2.62 20.89 17.85
C PRO A 65 2.44 21.95 16.76
N ASN A 66 1.81 21.57 15.64
CA ASN A 66 1.46 22.46 14.53
C ASN A 66 2.62 23.26 13.90
N VAL A 67 3.86 22.76 13.98
CA VAL A 67 5.02 23.40 13.36
C VAL A 67 5.63 22.51 12.29
N ILE A 68 5.73 23.04 11.07
CA ILE A 68 6.56 22.49 10.00
C ILE A 68 7.65 23.49 9.60
N THR A 69 8.85 22.98 9.35
CA THR A 69 9.95 23.72 8.72
C THR A 69 10.04 23.34 7.25
N THR A 70 10.48 24.27 6.40
CA THR A 70 10.51 24.08 4.96
C THR A 70 11.80 24.61 4.35
N GLU A 71 12.28 23.97 3.29
CA GLU A 71 13.41 24.46 2.48
C GLU A 71 12.94 24.90 1.09
N LYS A 72 13.64 25.89 0.51
CA LYS A 72 13.31 26.39 -0.84
C LYS A 72 13.49 25.29 -1.89
N GLY A 73 12.55 25.21 -2.83
CA GLY A 73 12.58 24.26 -3.94
C GLY A 73 11.17 23.98 -4.45
N THR A 74 10.99 22.86 -5.14
CA THR A 74 9.70 22.41 -5.68
C THR A 74 9.45 20.93 -5.36
N GLY A 75 8.21 20.47 -5.56
CA GLY A 75 7.82 19.07 -5.38
C GLY A 75 7.01 18.80 -4.09
N VAL A 76 6.97 19.74 -3.16
CA VAL A 76 6.15 19.65 -1.94
C VAL A 76 5.22 20.85 -1.83
N LEU A 77 3.94 20.59 -1.58
CA LEU A 77 2.94 21.60 -1.25
C LEU A 77 2.81 21.66 0.27
N ALA A 78 3.10 22.80 0.88
CA ALA A 78 3.00 22.98 2.34
C ALA A 78 1.91 23.99 2.71
N SER A 79 1.08 23.63 3.68
CA SER A 79 0.23 24.55 4.44
C SER A 79 0.90 24.86 5.78
N ILE A 80 1.29 26.13 5.94
CA ILE A 80 1.85 26.65 7.19
C ILE A 80 0.78 27.53 7.85
N PRO A 81 0.33 27.21 9.08
CA PRO A 81 -0.63 28.04 9.80
C PRO A 81 -0.17 29.48 9.88
N LEU A 82 -1.10 30.43 9.68
CA LEU A 82 -0.82 31.85 9.81
C LEU A 82 -0.96 32.26 11.28
N ASP A 83 -0.04 33.08 11.78
CA ASP A 83 -0.13 33.67 13.13
C ASP A 83 -1.45 34.43 13.36
N LYS A 84 -2.03 34.96 12.28
CA LYS A 84 -3.37 35.58 12.24
C LYS A 84 -4.09 35.18 10.96
N ALA A 85 -5.01 34.21 11.07
CA ALA A 85 -6.00 33.91 10.04
C ALA A 85 -7.35 34.56 10.46
N PRO A 86 -7.62 35.83 10.12
CA PRO A 86 -8.90 36.44 10.47
C PRO A 86 -10.06 35.65 9.89
N ALA A 87 -11.02 35.31 10.76
CA ALA A 87 -12.28 34.74 10.31
C ALA A 87 -12.91 35.67 9.26
N ASP A 88 -13.31 35.10 8.14
CA ASP A 88 -14.01 35.80 7.08
C ASP A 88 -15.40 35.17 6.95
N PRO A 89 -16.42 35.71 7.65
CA PRO A 89 -17.77 35.13 7.61
C PRO A 89 -18.37 35.07 6.21
N LYS A 90 -17.85 35.86 5.26
CA LYS A 90 -18.29 35.85 3.86
C LYS A 90 -17.58 34.78 3.03
N ASN A 91 -16.45 34.27 3.50
CA ASN A 91 -15.70 33.19 2.87
C ASN A 91 -15.01 32.31 3.93
N PRO A 92 -15.77 31.43 4.61
CA PRO A 92 -15.21 30.58 5.66
C PRO A 92 -14.14 29.61 5.14
N TYR A 93 -14.09 29.34 3.83
CA TYR A 93 -13.14 28.42 3.20
C TYR A 93 -11.92 29.12 2.58
N LYS A 94 -11.71 30.40 2.89
CA LYS A 94 -10.68 31.25 2.28
C LYS A 94 -9.27 30.68 2.34
N TYR A 95 -8.97 29.90 3.38
CA TYR A 95 -7.64 29.34 3.62
C TYR A 95 -7.48 27.92 3.08
N ASN A 96 -8.53 27.33 2.51
CA ASN A 96 -8.48 26.02 1.85
C ASN A 96 -7.97 26.18 0.42
N LEU A 97 -7.31 25.13 -0.07
CA LEU A 97 -6.75 25.10 -1.41
C LEU A 97 -7.62 24.25 -2.33
N PHE A 98 -8.01 24.79 -3.47
CA PHE A 98 -8.87 24.11 -4.44
C PHE A 98 -8.12 23.87 -5.74
N THR A 99 -8.28 22.70 -6.35
CA THR A 99 -7.73 22.46 -7.69
C THR A 99 -8.46 23.31 -8.74
N THR A 100 -7.76 23.63 -9.84
CA THR A 100 -8.38 24.25 -11.02
C THR A 100 -9.22 23.26 -11.80
N PHE A 101 -8.81 21.99 -11.83
CA PHE A 101 -9.60 20.92 -12.43
C PHE A 101 -10.74 20.49 -11.50
N GLU A 102 -11.81 20.00 -12.12
CA GLU A 102 -12.92 19.32 -11.45
C GLU A 102 -12.95 17.84 -11.86
N HIS A 103 -13.49 16.98 -10.99
CA HIS A 103 -13.58 15.55 -11.23
C HIS A 103 -14.96 14.99 -10.86
N GLY A 104 -15.32 13.89 -11.51
CA GLY A 104 -16.41 13.00 -11.11
C GLY A 104 -15.83 11.81 -10.36
N ASP A 105 -15.97 10.62 -10.91
CA ASP A 105 -15.27 9.44 -10.43
C ASP A 105 -13.76 9.62 -10.55
N ILE A 106 -13.04 9.25 -9.50
CA ILE A 106 -11.58 9.44 -9.42
C ILE A 106 -10.95 8.32 -8.60
N ASP A 107 -9.78 7.88 -9.04
CA ASP A 107 -8.80 7.27 -8.14
C ASP A 107 -7.72 8.32 -7.85
N LEU A 108 -7.51 8.63 -6.57
CA LEU A 108 -6.56 9.62 -6.07
C LEU A 108 -5.52 8.91 -5.21
N GLU A 109 -4.24 9.16 -5.46
CA GLU A 109 -3.11 8.69 -4.68
C GLU A 109 -2.26 9.90 -4.30
N LEU A 110 -1.92 10.03 -3.01
CA LEU A 110 -1.08 11.11 -2.52
C LEU A 110 -0.29 10.69 -1.29
N GLU A 111 0.79 11.42 -1.03
CA GLU A 111 1.49 11.37 0.24
C GLU A 111 1.26 12.66 1.02
N TYR A 112 1.10 12.54 2.34
CA TYR A 112 0.98 13.69 3.23
C TYR A 112 1.80 13.50 4.51
N MET A 113 2.27 14.60 5.09
CA MET A 113 2.98 14.63 6.37
C MET A 113 2.37 15.70 7.25
N MET A 114 2.20 15.39 8.53
CA MET A 114 1.58 16.29 9.48
C MET A 114 2.47 16.54 10.69
N ALA A 115 2.38 17.76 11.22
CA ALA A 115 2.94 18.06 12.53
C ALA A 115 2.11 17.42 13.65
N SER A 116 2.70 17.31 14.84
CA SER A 116 1.96 16.81 16.00
C SER A 116 0.75 17.70 16.29
N LYS A 117 -0.38 17.11 16.70
CA LYS A 117 -1.66 17.78 16.98
C LYS A 117 -2.23 18.59 15.81
N SER A 118 -1.81 18.26 14.59
CA SER A 118 -2.32 18.90 13.38
C SER A 118 -3.65 18.28 12.94
N ASN A 119 -4.44 19.09 12.23
CA ASN A 119 -5.71 18.73 11.63
C ASN A 119 -5.81 19.35 10.23
N SER A 120 -6.27 18.58 9.26
CA SER A 120 -6.50 18.95 7.86
C SER A 120 -7.50 17.94 7.26
N GLY A 121 -7.74 18.00 5.96
CA GLY A 121 -8.69 17.13 5.29
C GLY A 121 -8.50 17.12 3.78
N VAL A 122 -8.77 15.98 3.15
CA VAL A 122 -8.86 15.83 1.70
C VAL A 122 -10.32 15.70 1.31
N TYR A 123 -10.85 16.68 0.62
CA TYR A 123 -12.25 16.71 0.21
C TYR A 123 -12.40 16.39 -1.26
N LEU A 124 -13.12 15.31 -1.54
CA LEU A 124 -13.50 14.91 -2.89
C LEU A 124 -14.65 15.81 -3.33
N GLN A 125 -14.54 16.41 -4.52
CA GLN A 125 -15.47 17.41 -5.06
C GLN A 125 -15.70 18.64 -4.15
N GLY A 126 -14.81 18.91 -3.19
CA GLY A 126 -14.97 19.94 -2.16
C GLY A 126 -16.09 19.64 -1.16
N ARG A 127 -16.54 18.37 -1.09
CA ARG A 127 -17.76 17.95 -0.37
C ARG A 127 -17.54 16.81 0.60
N TYR A 128 -16.78 15.79 0.21
CA TYR A 128 -16.67 14.57 0.99
C TYR A 128 -15.29 14.46 1.60
N GLU A 129 -15.17 14.71 2.90
CA GLU A 129 -13.89 14.70 3.60
C GLU A 129 -13.41 13.29 3.94
N ILE A 130 -12.15 13.01 3.58
CA ILE A 130 -11.30 12.08 4.32
C ILE A 130 -10.45 12.90 5.29
N GLN A 131 -10.67 12.64 6.57
CA GLN A 131 -10.07 13.37 7.68
C GLN A 131 -8.56 13.13 7.76
N LEU A 132 -7.78 14.19 7.98
CA LEU A 132 -6.35 14.09 8.27
C LEU A 132 -6.09 14.63 9.68
N PHE A 133 -5.86 13.74 10.63
CA PHE A 133 -5.67 14.10 12.04
C PHE A 133 -4.46 13.40 12.65
N ASP A 134 -3.74 14.05 13.57
CA ASP A 134 -2.68 13.37 14.32
C ASP A 134 -3.31 12.38 15.29
N SER A 135 -3.47 11.14 14.82
CA SER A 135 -4.05 10.02 15.56
C SER A 135 -2.98 9.04 16.05
N TRP A 136 -1.71 9.43 16.05
CA TRP A 136 -0.64 8.62 16.60
C TRP A 136 -0.62 8.68 18.13
N ASP A 137 -0.83 9.86 18.71
CA ASP A 137 -0.85 10.10 20.15
C ASP A 137 -2.30 10.13 20.71
N ASN A 138 -2.93 8.96 20.82
CA ASN A 138 -4.32 8.82 21.30
C ASN A 138 -4.45 8.61 22.81
N VAL A 139 -3.59 9.26 23.61
CA VAL A 139 -3.67 9.20 25.08
C VAL A 139 -5.07 9.66 25.53
N GLY A 140 -5.79 8.76 26.23
CA GLY A 140 -7.11 9.03 26.82
C GLY A 140 -8.33 8.73 25.94
N TRP A 141 -8.15 8.37 24.66
CA TRP A 141 -9.28 8.22 23.71
C TRP A 141 -9.47 6.80 23.13
N GLY A 142 -8.60 5.85 23.52
CA GLY A 142 -8.72 4.43 23.18
C GLY A 142 -8.27 4.12 21.74
N LEU A 143 -7.15 3.40 21.60
CA LEU A 143 -6.54 3.08 20.30
C LEU A 143 -7.37 2.12 19.44
N ARG A 144 -8.27 1.36 20.07
CA ARG A 144 -9.00 0.25 19.44
C ARG A 144 -10.16 0.67 18.54
N SER A 145 -10.62 1.90 18.69
CA SER A 145 -11.85 2.36 18.06
C SER A 145 -11.60 3.76 17.52
N PRO A 146 -11.10 3.87 16.29
CA PRO A 146 -11.07 5.15 15.61
C PRO A 146 -12.44 5.82 15.68
N ARG A 147 -12.42 7.14 15.79
CA ARG A 147 -13.59 8.03 15.81
C ARG A 147 -13.70 8.72 14.45
N THR A 148 -14.83 9.33 14.19
CA THR A 148 -15.07 10.12 12.97
C THR A 148 -14.07 11.26 12.77
N VAL A 149 -13.44 11.73 13.85
CA VAL A 149 -12.41 12.79 13.84
C VAL A 149 -10.98 12.29 13.63
N ASP A 150 -10.76 10.96 13.69
CA ASP A 150 -9.43 10.37 13.59
C ASP A 150 -9.02 10.17 12.13
N ASN A 151 -7.71 10.09 11.89
CA ASN A 151 -7.08 10.02 10.59
C ASN A 151 -7.68 8.93 9.68
N GLY A 152 -7.98 9.31 8.45
CA GLY A 152 -8.55 8.42 7.43
C GLY A 152 -10.05 8.19 7.57
N SER A 153 -10.71 8.69 8.62
CA SER A 153 -12.16 8.59 8.76
C SER A 153 -12.89 9.45 7.73
N ILE A 154 -14.12 9.06 7.39
CA ILE A 154 -15.04 9.92 6.65
C ILE A 154 -15.75 10.79 7.67
N TYR A 155 -15.57 12.10 7.56
CA TYR A 155 -16.04 13.03 8.57
C TYR A 155 -17.57 13.11 8.61
N GLU A 156 -18.10 13.53 9.76
CA GLU A 156 -19.53 13.60 9.97
C GLU A 156 -20.18 14.77 9.22
N ARG A 157 -21.48 14.62 8.97
CA ARG A 157 -22.38 15.71 8.56
C ARG A 157 -22.98 16.34 9.80
N SER A 158 -23.55 17.53 9.66
CA SER A 158 -24.36 18.13 10.72
C SER A 158 -25.71 18.62 10.20
N ASP A 159 -26.75 18.48 11.02
CA ASP A 159 -28.07 19.05 10.77
C ASP A 159 -28.62 19.65 12.07
N ALA A 160 -28.67 20.97 12.12
CA ALA A 160 -29.17 21.71 13.28
C ALA A 160 -30.65 21.45 13.61
N ARG A 161 -31.42 20.81 12.71
CA ARG A 161 -32.82 20.45 12.94
C ARG A 161 -32.97 19.13 13.70
N ARG A 162 -31.90 18.35 13.84
CA ARG A 162 -31.91 17.10 14.63
C ARG A 162 -31.89 17.40 16.14
N PRO A 163 -32.33 16.44 16.99
CA PRO A 163 -32.31 16.61 18.44
C PRO A 163 -30.91 16.95 18.98
N GLU A 164 -30.89 17.61 20.13
CA GLU A 164 -29.64 17.92 20.82
C GLU A 164 -28.84 16.65 21.16
N GLY A 165 -27.55 16.65 20.84
CA GLY A 165 -26.65 15.49 20.95
C GLY A 165 -26.71 14.54 19.75
N GLN A 166 -27.56 14.80 18.76
CA GLN A 166 -27.68 14.01 17.52
C GLN A 166 -27.53 14.87 16.27
N GLN A 167 -27.04 16.11 16.40
CA GLN A 167 -26.87 16.99 15.25
C GLN A 167 -25.87 16.45 14.24
N ASN A 168 -24.81 15.79 14.73
CA ASN A 168 -23.83 15.18 13.86
C ASN A 168 -24.19 13.72 13.56
N TYR A 169 -24.07 13.32 12.29
CA TYR A 169 -24.51 12.03 11.79
C TYR A 169 -23.78 11.64 10.50
N ASP A 170 -23.92 10.39 10.06
CA ASP A 170 -23.35 9.87 8.80
C ASP A 170 -21.82 10.01 8.69
N GLY A 171 -21.13 10.04 9.82
CA GLY A 171 -19.67 9.91 9.87
C GLY A 171 -19.29 8.44 9.95
N HIS A 172 -18.21 8.06 9.26
CA HIS A 172 -17.71 6.69 9.25
C HIS A 172 -16.28 6.65 9.77
N PRO A 173 -16.06 6.16 11.00
CA PRO A 173 -14.71 5.98 11.50
C PRO A 173 -13.92 4.99 10.66
N ALA A 174 -12.61 5.21 10.52
CA ALA A 174 -11.71 4.24 9.90
C ALA A 174 -11.82 2.86 10.58
N ARG A 175 -11.75 1.78 9.80
CA ARG A 175 -11.81 0.39 10.32
C ARG A 175 -10.76 0.10 11.40
N GLN A 176 -9.60 0.74 11.31
CA GLN A 176 -8.50 0.64 12.27
C GLN A 176 -7.56 1.84 12.14
N ASN A 177 -6.80 2.15 13.19
CA ASN A 177 -5.79 3.21 13.12
C ASN A 177 -4.59 2.73 12.29
N ALA A 178 -4.40 3.32 11.11
CA ALA A 178 -3.27 3.05 10.23
C ALA A 178 -2.28 4.23 10.17
N SER A 179 -2.31 5.13 11.15
CA SER A 179 -1.46 6.34 11.16
C SER A 179 -0.01 6.02 11.52
N ARG A 180 0.90 6.70 10.83
CA ARG A 180 2.29 6.85 11.27
C ARG A 180 2.48 8.00 12.25
N ALA A 181 3.63 8.02 12.93
CA ALA A 181 4.02 9.12 13.82
C ALA A 181 4.10 10.49 13.11
N PRO A 182 3.85 11.61 13.82
CA PRO A 182 4.01 12.96 13.28
C PRO A 182 5.40 13.21 12.70
N GLY A 183 5.46 13.89 11.56
CA GLY A 183 6.68 14.12 10.80
C GLY A 183 7.09 12.99 9.85
N LEU A 184 6.44 11.83 9.90
CA LEU A 184 6.59 10.76 8.92
C LEU A 184 5.57 10.93 7.78
N TRP A 185 5.96 10.50 6.58
CA TRP A 185 5.06 10.56 5.42
C TRP A 185 4.07 9.41 5.43
N GLN A 186 2.80 9.77 5.27
CA GLN A 186 1.64 8.90 5.17
C GLN A 186 1.29 8.71 3.69
N HIS A 187 0.80 7.54 3.31
CA HIS A 187 0.39 7.25 1.94
C HIS A 187 -1.11 6.96 1.89
N LEU A 188 -1.86 7.75 1.12
CA LEU A 188 -3.31 7.68 1.03
C LEU A 188 -3.74 7.37 -0.40
N LYS A 189 -4.59 6.34 -0.56
CA LYS A 189 -5.29 6.04 -1.81
C LYS A 189 -6.79 6.13 -1.58
N ILE A 190 -7.48 6.84 -2.45
CA ILE A 190 -8.92 7.02 -2.42
C ILE A 190 -9.48 6.62 -3.77
N SER A 191 -10.46 5.74 -3.75
CA SER A 191 -11.22 5.31 -4.91
C SER A 191 -12.66 5.80 -4.72
N PHE A 192 -13.03 6.85 -5.44
CA PHE A 192 -14.26 7.60 -5.23
C PHE A 192 -15.19 7.54 -6.45
N GLN A 193 -16.47 7.29 -6.18
CA GLN A 193 -17.55 7.44 -7.13
C GLN A 193 -18.36 8.70 -6.82
N ALA A 194 -18.48 9.59 -7.81
CA ALA A 194 -19.30 10.79 -7.70
C ALA A 194 -20.81 10.46 -7.66
N PRO A 195 -21.64 11.32 -7.08
CA PRO A 195 -23.10 11.15 -7.13
C PRO A 195 -23.59 11.21 -8.59
N ARG A 196 -24.69 10.50 -8.88
CA ARG A 196 -25.29 10.44 -10.21
C ARG A 196 -26.55 11.26 -10.28
N PHE A 197 -26.83 11.80 -11.46
CA PHE A 197 -28.01 12.60 -11.74
C PHE A 197 -28.66 12.13 -13.05
N THR A 198 -29.96 12.37 -13.19
CA THR A 198 -30.68 12.17 -14.45
C THR A 198 -30.04 12.99 -15.56
N ALA A 199 -29.98 12.44 -16.78
CA ALA A 199 -29.53 13.20 -17.94
C ALA A 199 -30.36 14.49 -18.11
N ASN A 200 -29.69 15.58 -18.50
CA ASN A 200 -30.32 16.89 -18.67
C ASN A 200 -31.42 16.83 -19.76
N GLY A 201 -32.67 16.62 -19.35
CA GLY A 201 -33.82 17.21 -20.06
C GLY A 201 -33.90 18.71 -19.78
N SER A 202 -34.94 19.40 -20.26
CA SER A 202 -35.17 20.84 -20.02
C SER A 202 -35.47 21.23 -18.57
N GLY A 203 -35.16 20.38 -17.58
CA GLY A 203 -35.45 20.58 -16.16
C GLY A 203 -34.20 20.42 -15.27
N THR A 204 -34.36 20.66 -13.97
CA THR A 204 -33.28 20.49 -12.98
C THR A 204 -32.89 19.01 -12.85
N PRO A 205 -31.60 18.65 -12.96
CA PRO A 205 -31.15 17.27 -12.82
C PRO A 205 -31.51 16.72 -11.44
N GLN A 206 -32.16 15.56 -11.41
CA GLN A 206 -32.51 14.88 -10.16
C GLN A 206 -31.44 13.85 -9.81
N LYS A 207 -31.06 13.76 -8.54
CA LYS A 207 -30.09 12.77 -8.06
C LYS A 207 -30.64 11.35 -8.25
N THR A 208 -29.84 10.46 -8.84
CA THR A 208 -30.19 9.05 -9.09
C THR A 208 -29.33 8.06 -8.31
N ALA A 209 -28.16 8.48 -7.82
CA ALA A 209 -27.34 7.70 -6.91
C ALA A 209 -26.47 8.59 -6.02
N ASN A 210 -26.19 8.11 -4.81
CA ASN A 210 -25.27 8.75 -3.87
C ASN A 210 -23.81 8.63 -4.31
N ALA A 211 -22.97 9.51 -3.75
CA ALA A 211 -21.53 9.36 -3.84
C ALA A 211 -21.08 8.16 -2.99
N ARG A 212 -19.87 7.66 -3.24
CA ARG A 212 -19.38 6.46 -2.57
C ARG A 212 -17.86 6.45 -2.48
N MET A 213 -17.33 6.17 -1.29
CA MET A 213 -15.93 5.75 -1.14
C MET A 213 -15.87 4.25 -1.44
N ILE A 214 -15.57 3.90 -2.69
CA ILE A 214 -15.45 2.50 -3.13
C ILE A 214 -14.35 1.80 -2.31
N ARG A 215 -13.22 2.48 -2.13
CA ARG A 215 -12.11 1.98 -1.30
C ARG A 215 -11.24 3.14 -0.83
N VAL A 216 -10.83 3.11 0.43
CA VAL A 216 -9.80 4.01 0.96
C VAL A 216 -8.73 3.16 1.64
N GLU A 217 -7.48 3.40 1.26
CA GLU A 217 -6.31 2.71 1.80
C GLU A 217 -5.35 3.75 2.41
N LEU A 218 -4.95 3.54 3.66
CA LEU A 218 -3.97 4.36 4.36
C LEU A 218 -2.79 3.48 4.77
N ASN A 219 -1.60 3.82 4.31
CA ASN A 219 -0.35 3.10 4.58
C ASN A 219 -0.44 1.58 4.33
N GLY A 220 -1.12 1.18 3.25
CA GLY A 220 -1.29 -0.23 2.87
C GLY A 220 -2.45 -0.94 3.56
N VAL A 221 -3.23 -0.25 4.41
CA VAL A 221 -4.39 -0.82 5.11
C VAL A 221 -5.68 -0.28 4.53
N ILE A 222 -6.61 -1.17 4.18
CA ILE A 222 -7.97 -0.79 3.78
C ILE A 222 -8.71 -0.28 5.02
N ILE A 223 -9.02 1.02 5.04
CA ILE A 223 -9.72 1.66 6.15
C ILE A 223 -11.20 1.93 5.84
N HIS A 224 -11.58 1.96 4.56
CA HIS A 224 -12.98 2.01 4.09
C HIS A 224 -13.15 1.18 2.82
N GLU A 225 -14.32 0.59 2.65
CA GLU A 225 -14.71 -0.13 1.45
C GLU A 225 -16.21 -0.02 1.28
N ASP A 226 -16.63 0.34 0.07
CA ASP A 226 -18.02 0.48 -0.36
C ASP A 226 -18.91 1.35 0.54
N VAL A 227 -18.38 2.46 1.07
CA VAL A 227 -19.13 3.37 1.95
C VAL A 227 -19.94 4.36 1.12
N GLU A 228 -21.26 4.27 1.22
CA GLU A 228 -22.19 5.23 0.61
C GLU A 228 -22.25 6.55 1.38
N LEU A 229 -22.28 7.67 0.67
CA LEU A 229 -22.27 9.02 1.25
C LEU A 229 -23.56 9.75 0.89
N THR A 230 -24.37 10.10 1.88
CA THR A 230 -25.68 10.71 1.63
C THR A 230 -25.62 12.19 1.24
N GLY A 231 -24.43 12.81 1.31
CA GLY A 231 -24.11 14.12 0.73
C GLY A 231 -22.80 14.74 1.28
N PRO A 232 -22.64 16.08 1.27
CA PRO A 232 -21.44 16.77 1.77
C PRO A 232 -21.22 16.65 3.30
N THR A 233 -19.97 16.47 3.74
CA THR A 233 -19.55 16.44 5.15
C THR A 233 -19.52 17.85 5.74
N LEU A 234 -19.36 17.98 7.07
CA LEU A 234 -19.15 19.27 7.72
C LEU A 234 -17.91 19.97 7.12
N ALA A 235 -17.92 21.30 7.12
CA ALA A 235 -16.86 22.14 6.56
C ALA A 235 -16.57 21.93 5.05
N ALA A 236 -17.45 21.20 4.34
CA ALA A 236 -17.50 21.21 2.88
C ALA A 236 -17.65 22.63 2.33
N ALA A 237 -17.01 22.92 1.20
CA ALA A 237 -17.10 24.21 0.54
C ALA A 237 -18.45 24.47 -0.14
N PHE A 238 -19.22 23.41 -0.35
CA PHE A 238 -20.50 23.42 -1.06
C PHE A 238 -21.52 22.55 -0.33
N ASP A 239 -22.71 23.09 -0.08
CA ASP A 239 -23.81 22.38 0.60
C ASP A 239 -24.68 21.58 -0.38
N ASP A 240 -24.53 21.80 -1.69
CA ASP A 240 -25.22 21.04 -2.75
C ASP A 240 -24.40 19.81 -3.17
N GLU A 241 -24.97 18.94 -4.02
CA GLU A 241 -24.24 17.85 -4.67
C GLU A 241 -24.25 18.05 -6.18
N LYS A 242 -23.13 17.72 -6.84
CA LYS A 242 -22.97 17.83 -8.29
C LYS A 242 -22.20 16.65 -8.85
N ALA A 243 -22.38 16.39 -10.15
CA ALA A 243 -21.63 15.35 -10.84
C ALA A 243 -20.12 15.60 -10.89
N LEU A 244 -19.70 16.88 -10.87
CA LEU A 244 -18.31 17.31 -10.89
C LEU A 244 -18.02 18.32 -9.76
N GLY A 245 -16.78 18.33 -9.27
CA GLY A 245 -16.27 19.36 -8.36
C GLY A 245 -14.75 19.28 -8.19
N PRO A 246 -14.11 20.30 -7.60
CA PRO A 246 -12.66 20.33 -7.40
C PRO A 246 -12.23 19.42 -6.26
N LEU A 247 -10.96 19.03 -6.21
CA LEU A 247 -10.38 18.60 -4.93
C LEU A 247 -10.21 19.83 -4.02
N MET A 248 -10.45 19.68 -2.73
CA MET A 248 -10.12 20.69 -1.72
C MET A 248 -9.21 20.10 -0.65
N LEU A 249 -8.13 20.82 -0.33
CA LEU A 249 -7.24 20.53 0.79
C LEU A 249 -7.49 21.57 1.89
N GLN A 250 -7.81 21.11 3.10
CA GLN A 250 -8.12 21.99 4.22
C GLN A 250 -6.83 22.60 4.79
N GLY A 251 -6.79 23.93 4.93
CA GLY A 251 -5.57 24.68 5.25
C GLY A 251 -5.64 25.60 6.47
N ASP A 252 -6.77 25.64 7.16
CA ASP A 252 -7.07 26.53 8.29
C ASP A 252 -6.93 25.90 9.68
N HIS A 253 -6.77 24.57 9.78
CA HIS A 253 -6.82 23.85 11.07
C HIS A 253 -5.47 23.32 11.59
N GLY A 254 -4.42 23.29 10.77
CA GLY A 254 -3.12 22.75 11.18
C GLY A 254 -2.05 22.76 10.09
N ALA A 255 -0.82 22.42 10.50
CA ALA A 255 0.33 22.34 9.60
C ALA A 255 0.39 20.98 8.90
N VAL A 256 0.41 20.98 7.58
CA VAL A 256 0.41 19.78 6.73
C VAL A 256 1.22 20.01 5.46
N ALA A 257 1.84 18.96 4.94
CA ALA A 257 2.50 18.97 3.64
C ALA A 257 2.02 17.80 2.78
N PHE A 258 2.01 17.99 1.46
CA PHE A 258 1.59 17.01 0.47
C PHE A 258 2.66 16.86 -0.61
N ARG A 259 2.83 15.64 -1.13
CA ARG A 259 3.67 15.35 -2.30
C ARG A 259 3.09 14.18 -3.08
N ASN A 260 3.66 13.91 -4.26
CA ASN A 260 3.32 12.75 -5.08
C ASN A 260 1.81 12.61 -5.37
N ILE A 261 1.09 13.73 -5.53
CA ILE A 261 -0.34 13.73 -5.83
C ILE A 261 -0.55 13.26 -7.27
N ARG A 262 -1.29 12.17 -7.44
CA ARG A 262 -1.63 11.56 -8.74
C ARG A 262 -3.10 11.19 -8.77
N TYR A 263 -3.71 11.25 -9.95
CA TYR A 263 -5.10 10.85 -10.09
C TYR A 263 -5.41 10.20 -11.44
N ILE A 264 -6.45 9.37 -11.45
CA ILE A 264 -7.10 8.86 -12.66
C ILE A 264 -8.55 9.32 -12.62
N SER A 265 -8.95 10.15 -13.57
CA SER A 265 -10.36 10.52 -13.75
C SER A 265 -11.07 9.45 -14.58
N TYR A 266 -12.28 9.09 -14.19
CA TYR A 266 -13.14 8.16 -14.94
C TYR A 266 -14.34 8.89 -15.53
N ASP A 267 -14.12 9.59 -16.63
CA ASP A 267 -15.09 10.46 -17.31
C ASP A 267 -15.50 9.94 -18.69
N LYS A 268 -15.01 8.75 -19.09
CA LYS A 268 -15.24 8.18 -20.41
C LYS A 268 -16.37 7.16 -20.41
N PRO A 269 -17.18 7.09 -21.49
CA PRO A 269 -18.21 6.08 -21.61
C PRO A 269 -17.58 4.69 -21.63
N ARG A 270 -18.18 3.76 -20.86
CA ARG A 270 -17.78 2.35 -20.87
C ARG A 270 -17.90 1.76 -22.29
N PRO A 271 -17.04 0.80 -22.66
CA PRO A 271 -17.25 0.04 -23.88
C PRO A 271 -18.51 -0.82 -23.73
N GLU A 272 -19.10 -1.21 -24.84
CA GLU A 272 -20.31 -2.03 -24.85
C GLU A 272 -20.09 -3.33 -25.59
N LEU A 273 -20.63 -4.42 -25.07
CA LEU A 273 -20.69 -5.70 -25.76
C LEU A 273 -22.08 -5.84 -26.40
N ARG A 274 -22.11 -6.05 -27.72
CA ARG A 274 -23.33 -6.07 -28.54
C ARG A 274 -23.36 -7.31 -29.41
N ASP A 275 -24.56 -7.65 -29.87
CA ASP A 275 -24.82 -8.70 -30.87
C ASP A 275 -24.18 -10.05 -30.51
N LEU A 276 -24.19 -10.36 -29.21
CA LEU A 276 -23.49 -11.50 -28.65
C LEU A 276 -24.22 -12.80 -29.00
N LYS A 277 -23.48 -13.74 -29.59
CA LYS A 277 -23.91 -15.09 -29.94
C LYS A 277 -23.04 -16.10 -29.22
N TYR A 278 -23.60 -17.26 -28.94
CA TYR A 278 -22.87 -18.38 -28.34
C TYR A 278 -23.05 -19.66 -29.14
N ALA A 279 -22.04 -20.53 -29.05
CA ALA A 279 -22.09 -21.91 -29.48
C ALA A 279 -21.43 -22.79 -28.40
N VAL A 280 -22.12 -23.85 -27.98
CA VAL A 280 -21.66 -24.81 -26.99
C VAL A 280 -21.28 -26.10 -27.69
N TYR A 281 -20.10 -26.63 -27.38
CA TYR A 281 -19.59 -27.88 -27.92
C TYR A 281 -19.31 -28.85 -26.79
N LYS A 282 -19.72 -30.11 -26.95
CA LYS A 282 -19.44 -31.17 -25.98
C LYS A 282 -18.08 -31.79 -26.26
N GLY A 283 -17.24 -31.90 -25.24
CA GLY A 283 -15.91 -32.50 -25.35
C GLY A 283 -14.87 -31.83 -24.46
N LYS A 284 -13.70 -32.47 -24.36
CA LYS A 284 -12.58 -31.97 -23.57
C LYS A 284 -11.64 -31.14 -24.44
N TYR A 285 -11.59 -29.82 -24.22
CA TYR A 285 -10.80 -28.90 -25.06
C TYR A 285 -9.66 -28.25 -24.26
N GLU A 286 -8.53 -28.94 -24.10
CA GLU A 286 -7.40 -28.43 -23.31
C GLU A 286 -6.49 -27.43 -24.07
N LYS A 287 -6.60 -27.37 -25.40
CA LYS A 287 -5.82 -26.51 -26.29
C LYS A 287 -6.74 -25.79 -27.27
N GLU A 288 -6.27 -24.73 -27.91
CA GLU A 288 -6.99 -24.12 -29.04
C GLU A 288 -7.21 -25.20 -30.11
N SER A 289 -8.48 -25.47 -30.43
CA SER A 289 -8.86 -26.52 -31.38
C SER A 289 -9.59 -25.93 -32.58
N GLU A 290 -9.72 -26.70 -33.66
CA GLU A 290 -10.43 -26.28 -34.86
C GLU A 290 -11.95 -26.54 -34.70
N TYR A 291 -12.60 -25.67 -33.93
CA TYR A 291 -14.01 -25.83 -33.50
C TYR A 291 -15.01 -25.80 -34.65
N ASP A 292 -14.65 -25.16 -35.77
CA ASP A 292 -15.51 -25.03 -36.96
C ASP A 292 -15.71 -26.38 -37.71
N LYS A 293 -15.07 -27.47 -37.24
CA LYS A 293 -15.19 -28.82 -37.81
C LYS A 293 -16.26 -29.70 -37.14
N THR A 294 -16.85 -29.23 -36.04
CA THR A 294 -17.87 -29.96 -35.27
C THR A 294 -19.14 -29.14 -35.16
N ALA A 295 -20.31 -29.78 -35.29
CA ALA A 295 -21.58 -29.09 -35.03
C ALA A 295 -21.71 -28.78 -33.53
N PRO A 296 -22.21 -27.59 -33.15
CA PRO A 296 -22.45 -27.26 -31.75
C PRO A 296 -23.61 -28.09 -31.18
N GLU A 297 -23.52 -28.43 -29.90
CA GLU A 297 -24.61 -29.04 -29.12
C GLU A 297 -25.78 -28.07 -28.96
N SER A 298 -25.47 -26.77 -28.80
CA SER A 298 -26.47 -25.71 -28.79
C SER A 298 -25.85 -24.39 -29.21
N GLU A 299 -26.63 -23.52 -29.84
CA GLU A 299 -26.21 -22.19 -30.24
C GLU A 299 -27.38 -21.21 -30.13
N GLY A 300 -27.07 -19.92 -30.00
CA GLY A 300 -28.09 -18.91 -29.83
C GLY A 300 -27.52 -17.51 -29.66
N SER A 301 -28.40 -16.55 -29.34
CA SER A 301 -28.01 -15.20 -28.93
C SER A 301 -28.08 -15.10 -27.40
N SER A 302 -27.20 -14.29 -26.81
CA SER A 302 -27.21 -14.01 -25.38
C SER A 302 -27.06 -12.51 -25.14
N PRO A 303 -27.80 -11.89 -24.20
CA PRO A 303 -27.59 -10.50 -23.85
C PRO A 303 -26.34 -10.27 -22.98
N VAL A 304 -25.74 -11.35 -22.44
CA VAL A 304 -24.62 -11.30 -21.49
C VAL A 304 -23.67 -12.48 -21.69
N LEU A 305 -22.38 -12.30 -21.35
CA LEU A 305 -21.44 -13.43 -21.26
C LEU A 305 -21.75 -14.22 -19.98
N SER A 306 -22.13 -15.49 -20.11
CA SER A 306 -22.41 -16.36 -18.95
C SER A 306 -21.98 -17.81 -19.22
N SER A 307 -21.60 -18.55 -18.17
CA SER A 307 -21.42 -20.00 -18.26
C SER A 307 -22.76 -20.74 -18.37
N SER A 308 -23.86 -20.12 -17.94
CA SER A 308 -25.20 -20.75 -17.86
C SER A 308 -25.86 -21.03 -19.21
N VAL A 309 -25.28 -20.57 -20.32
CA VAL A 309 -25.73 -20.96 -21.67
C VAL A 309 -25.46 -22.45 -21.95
N SER A 310 -24.54 -23.08 -21.21
CA SER A 310 -24.31 -24.52 -21.24
C SER A 310 -25.08 -25.23 -20.12
N ARG A 311 -25.78 -26.31 -20.47
CA ARG A 311 -26.37 -27.26 -19.50
C ARG A 311 -25.42 -28.43 -19.19
N ILE A 312 -24.25 -28.47 -19.81
CA ILE A 312 -23.25 -29.51 -19.59
C ILE A 312 -22.39 -29.09 -18.40
N PRO A 313 -22.26 -29.92 -17.34
CA PRO A 313 -21.54 -29.53 -16.12
C PRO A 313 -20.01 -29.58 -16.27
N ASN A 314 -19.50 -30.42 -17.17
CA ASN A 314 -18.07 -30.57 -17.44
C ASN A 314 -17.82 -31.11 -18.85
N ASP A 315 -16.59 -30.96 -19.33
CA ASP A 315 -16.17 -31.36 -20.67
C ASP A 315 -17.05 -30.70 -21.74
N PHE A 316 -17.00 -29.37 -21.74
CA PHE A 316 -17.59 -28.53 -22.77
C PHE A 316 -16.70 -27.36 -23.15
N LEU A 317 -17.01 -26.74 -24.29
CA LEU A 317 -16.52 -25.42 -24.70
C LEU A 317 -17.71 -24.51 -24.98
N ILE A 318 -17.67 -23.28 -24.48
CA ILE A 318 -18.54 -22.17 -24.93
C ILE A 318 -17.68 -21.23 -25.77
N ARG A 319 -18.10 -20.99 -27.02
CA ARG A 319 -17.57 -19.93 -27.88
C ARG A 319 -18.58 -18.81 -27.95
N TYR A 320 -18.14 -17.61 -27.60
CA TYR A 320 -18.88 -16.38 -27.80
C TYR A 320 -18.31 -15.59 -28.97
N THR A 321 -19.19 -15.02 -29.80
CA THR A 321 -18.84 -14.04 -30.83
C THR A 321 -19.75 -12.83 -30.72
N GLY A 322 -19.25 -11.65 -31.05
CA GLY A 322 -20.05 -10.42 -30.98
C GLY A 322 -19.28 -9.19 -31.40
N THR A 323 -19.78 -8.02 -30.99
CA THR A 323 -19.17 -6.73 -31.27
C THR A 323 -18.83 -6.01 -29.97
N PHE A 324 -17.56 -5.63 -29.83
CA PHE A 324 -17.08 -4.80 -28.74
C PHE A 324 -16.95 -3.36 -29.23
N ARG A 325 -17.86 -2.50 -28.78
CA ARG A 325 -17.90 -1.08 -29.14
C ARG A 325 -16.98 -0.27 -28.25
N VAL A 326 -15.95 0.30 -28.85
CA VAL A 326 -14.95 1.16 -28.21
C VAL A 326 -15.24 2.61 -28.54
N ASN A 327 -15.53 3.42 -27.53
CA ASN A 327 -15.77 4.85 -27.70
C ASN A 327 -14.48 5.68 -27.62
N GLU A 328 -13.55 5.26 -26.75
CA GLU A 328 -12.26 5.92 -26.55
C GLU A 328 -11.12 5.00 -26.98
N PRO A 329 -10.29 5.40 -27.96
CA PRO A 329 -9.16 4.59 -28.39
C PRO A 329 -8.07 4.55 -27.32
N GLY A 330 -7.31 3.47 -27.28
CA GLY A 330 -6.12 3.35 -26.44
C GLY A 330 -5.96 1.98 -25.81
N ASP A 331 -5.26 1.92 -24.70
CA ASP A 331 -4.87 0.68 -24.04
C ASP A 331 -5.95 0.13 -23.12
N TYR A 332 -6.50 -1.04 -23.48
CA TYR A 332 -7.48 -1.77 -22.69
C TYR A 332 -6.84 -2.96 -21.99
N THR A 333 -7.25 -3.20 -20.75
CA THR A 333 -6.89 -4.39 -19.97
C THR A 333 -8.14 -5.21 -19.72
N PHE A 334 -8.03 -6.52 -19.91
CA PHE A 334 -9.09 -7.49 -19.63
C PHE A 334 -8.61 -8.49 -18.58
N ASN A 335 -9.46 -8.83 -17.62
CA ASN A 335 -9.25 -9.96 -16.71
C ASN A 335 -10.35 -10.99 -16.93
N LEU A 336 -9.95 -12.20 -17.31
CA LEU A 336 -10.83 -13.34 -17.60
C LEU A 336 -10.70 -14.39 -16.50
N GLY A 337 -11.82 -14.66 -15.83
CA GLY A 337 -12.02 -15.83 -14.97
C GLY A 337 -12.79 -16.92 -15.73
N ALA A 338 -12.21 -18.11 -15.81
CA ALA A 338 -12.71 -19.27 -16.52
C ALA A 338 -12.53 -20.52 -15.62
N THR A 339 -13.41 -20.66 -14.62
CA THR A 339 -13.25 -21.62 -13.52
C THR A 339 -13.23 -23.06 -14.03
N GLY A 340 -12.31 -23.88 -13.53
CA GLY A 340 -12.25 -25.32 -13.87
C GLY A 340 -11.82 -25.64 -15.30
N GLY A 341 -11.17 -24.72 -16.00
CA GLY A 341 -10.53 -25.00 -17.28
C GLY A 341 -9.78 -23.79 -17.82
N ASN A 342 -9.89 -23.55 -19.13
CA ASN A 342 -9.11 -22.53 -19.85
C ASN A 342 -10.00 -21.45 -20.45
N GLY A 343 -9.47 -20.22 -20.49
CA GLY A 343 -10.07 -19.08 -21.15
C GLY A 343 -9.21 -18.56 -22.31
N MET A 344 -9.84 -17.98 -23.34
CA MET A 344 -9.16 -17.23 -24.41
C MET A 344 -10.02 -16.03 -24.81
N LEU A 345 -9.38 -14.90 -25.13
CA LEU A 345 -10.05 -13.68 -25.58
C LEU A 345 -9.35 -13.11 -26.81
N LYS A 346 -10.12 -12.83 -27.85
CA LYS A 346 -9.71 -12.04 -29.01
C LYS A 346 -10.60 -10.81 -29.12
N VAL A 347 -9.99 -9.65 -29.32
CA VAL A 347 -10.69 -8.39 -29.60
C VAL A 347 -10.02 -7.74 -30.78
N ASN A 348 -10.80 -7.26 -31.75
CA ASN A 348 -10.28 -6.71 -33.00
C ASN A 348 -9.38 -7.71 -33.75
N ASN A 349 -9.74 -8.99 -33.73
CA ASN A 349 -8.95 -10.11 -34.27
C ASN A 349 -7.54 -10.27 -33.67
N GLN A 350 -7.21 -9.53 -32.61
CA GLN A 350 -5.96 -9.64 -31.88
C GLN A 350 -6.16 -10.55 -30.66
N SER A 351 -5.22 -11.48 -30.46
CA SER A 351 -5.21 -12.31 -29.25
C SER A 351 -4.82 -11.47 -28.04
N VAL A 352 -5.76 -11.29 -27.12
CA VAL A 352 -5.59 -10.47 -25.90
C VAL A 352 -5.21 -11.36 -24.72
N ILE A 353 -5.90 -12.49 -24.60
CA ILE A 353 -5.61 -13.55 -23.63
C ILE A 353 -5.46 -14.83 -24.42
N THR A 354 -4.26 -15.41 -24.38
CA THR A 354 -3.97 -16.72 -24.98
C THR A 354 -4.57 -17.84 -24.15
N PRO A 355 -4.87 -19.02 -24.73
CA PRO A 355 -5.34 -20.18 -23.98
C PRO A 355 -4.42 -20.48 -22.78
N GLY A 356 -4.98 -20.43 -21.58
CA GLY A 356 -4.20 -20.51 -20.35
C GLY A 356 -5.07 -20.63 -19.11
N SER A 357 -4.42 -20.49 -17.94
CA SER A 357 -4.99 -20.75 -16.61
C SER A 357 -6.34 -20.07 -16.35
N THR A 358 -7.05 -20.63 -15.38
CA THR A 358 -8.37 -20.20 -14.88
C THR A 358 -8.53 -18.70 -14.67
N ASN A 359 -7.51 -17.98 -14.22
CA ASN A 359 -7.52 -16.53 -14.16
C ASN A 359 -6.38 -15.99 -15.02
N SER A 360 -6.70 -15.14 -15.98
CA SER A 360 -5.75 -14.62 -16.96
C SER A 360 -6.00 -13.13 -17.21
N ARG A 361 -4.91 -12.37 -17.37
CA ARG A 361 -4.95 -10.92 -17.67
C ARG A 361 -4.32 -10.66 -19.03
N GLY A 362 -4.96 -9.84 -19.85
CA GLY A 362 -4.48 -9.44 -21.17
C GLY A 362 -4.56 -7.94 -21.38
N LYS A 363 -3.68 -7.39 -22.22
CA LYS A 363 -3.68 -5.97 -22.59
C LYS A 363 -3.64 -5.84 -24.12
N VAL A 364 -4.41 -4.92 -24.67
CA VAL A 364 -4.49 -4.66 -26.11
C VAL A 364 -4.76 -3.18 -26.37
N THR A 365 -4.17 -2.63 -27.43
CA THR A 365 -4.46 -1.27 -27.88
C THR A 365 -5.58 -1.31 -28.91
N LEU A 366 -6.70 -0.67 -28.64
CA LEU A 366 -7.91 -0.71 -29.47
C LEU A 366 -8.19 0.65 -30.12
N PRO A 367 -8.57 0.69 -31.41
CA PRO A 367 -9.09 1.89 -32.04
C PRO A 367 -10.55 2.15 -31.60
N LYS A 368 -11.03 3.37 -31.84
CA LYS A 368 -12.45 3.70 -31.70
C LYS A 368 -13.25 2.97 -32.78
N GLY A 369 -14.38 2.38 -32.41
CA GLY A 369 -15.32 1.75 -33.34
C GLY A 369 -15.93 0.46 -32.83
N ASP A 370 -16.66 -0.20 -33.72
CA ASP A 370 -17.23 -1.53 -33.50
C ASP A 370 -16.22 -2.58 -33.92
N LEU A 371 -15.72 -3.35 -32.94
CA LEU A 371 -14.63 -4.31 -33.14
C LEU A 371 -15.14 -5.73 -32.98
N PRO A 372 -14.67 -6.70 -33.78
CA PRO A 372 -15.03 -8.11 -33.58
C PRO A 372 -14.55 -8.59 -32.21
N PHE A 373 -15.42 -9.29 -31.51
CA PHE A 373 -15.17 -9.88 -30.19
C PHE A 373 -15.33 -11.39 -30.26
N GLU A 374 -14.36 -12.13 -29.72
CA GLU A 374 -14.47 -13.58 -29.53
C GLU A 374 -13.93 -13.99 -28.17
N LEU A 375 -14.71 -14.79 -27.44
CA LEU A 375 -14.29 -15.36 -26.16
C LEU A 375 -14.54 -16.86 -26.15
N TYR A 376 -13.60 -17.60 -25.56
CA TYR A 376 -13.71 -19.04 -25.39
C TYR A 376 -13.59 -19.39 -23.92
N TYR A 377 -14.47 -20.28 -23.48
CA TYR A 377 -14.39 -20.91 -22.16
C TYR A 377 -14.48 -22.42 -22.32
N SER A 378 -13.39 -23.10 -22.04
CA SER A 378 -13.32 -24.55 -21.98
C SER A 378 -13.35 -25.02 -20.53
N LYS A 379 -14.25 -25.94 -20.20
CA LYS A 379 -14.44 -26.48 -18.84
C LYS A 379 -14.20 -28.00 -18.87
N PHE A 380 -13.20 -28.48 -18.15
CA PHE A 380 -12.83 -29.90 -18.13
C PHE A 380 -12.37 -30.43 -16.76
N VAL A 381 -12.26 -29.59 -15.74
CA VAL A 381 -11.94 -30.01 -14.36
C VAL A 381 -13.23 -30.23 -13.59
N GLY A 382 -13.54 -31.49 -13.26
CA GLY A 382 -14.86 -31.90 -12.77
C GLY A 382 -15.25 -31.41 -11.37
N TRP A 383 -14.29 -31.06 -10.50
CA TRP A 383 -14.60 -30.63 -9.12
C TRP A 383 -14.92 -29.13 -8.98
N PHE A 384 -14.73 -28.33 -10.03
CA PHE A 384 -15.13 -26.93 -10.05
C PHE A 384 -16.50 -26.76 -10.71
N GLN A 385 -17.32 -25.84 -10.19
CA GLN A 385 -18.52 -25.41 -10.89
C GLN A 385 -18.17 -24.51 -12.09
N PRO A 386 -18.96 -24.54 -13.19
CA PRO A 386 -18.69 -23.67 -14.33
C PRO A 386 -18.97 -22.20 -14.02
N ALA A 387 -17.96 -21.35 -14.23
CA ALA A 387 -18.11 -19.92 -14.06
C ALA A 387 -17.25 -19.13 -15.03
N LEU A 388 -17.82 -18.01 -15.50
CA LEU A 388 -17.21 -17.13 -16.48
C LEU A 388 -17.32 -15.68 -16.00
N GLY A 389 -16.18 -15.07 -15.70
CA GLY A 389 -16.04 -13.66 -15.35
C GLY A 389 -15.20 -12.94 -16.38
N LEU A 390 -15.63 -11.78 -16.89
CA LEU A 390 -14.80 -10.91 -17.71
C LEU A 390 -14.93 -9.46 -17.23
N THR A 391 -13.82 -8.87 -16.82
CA THR A 391 -13.74 -7.42 -16.55
C THR A 391 -12.95 -6.71 -17.62
N VAL A 392 -13.21 -5.41 -17.77
CA VAL A 392 -12.45 -4.53 -18.66
C VAL A 392 -12.16 -3.18 -17.99
N ALA A 393 -10.95 -2.69 -18.18
CA ALA A 393 -10.50 -1.34 -17.86
C ALA A 393 -9.87 -0.69 -19.10
N GLY A 394 -9.94 0.63 -19.20
CA GLY A 394 -9.43 1.37 -20.36
C GLY A 394 -9.11 2.84 -20.05
N PRO A 395 -8.73 3.64 -21.05
CA PRO A 395 -8.40 5.05 -20.86
C PRO A 395 -9.60 5.82 -20.31
N GLY A 396 -9.49 6.33 -19.07
CA GLY A 396 -10.58 7.02 -18.38
C GLY A 396 -11.79 6.13 -18.04
N ILE A 397 -11.61 4.80 -18.03
CA ILE A 397 -12.66 3.82 -17.75
C ILE A 397 -12.18 2.90 -16.62
N ARG A 398 -12.87 2.98 -15.49
CA ARG A 398 -12.63 2.12 -14.32
C ARG A 398 -12.92 0.67 -14.67
N GLU A 399 -12.14 -0.24 -14.10
CA GLU A 399 -12.43 -1.67 -14.21
C GLU A 399 -13.87 -1.97 -13.81
N HIS A 400 -14.58 -2.70 -14.67
CA HIS A 400 -15.94 -3.16 -14.40
C HIS A 400 -16.20 -4.49 -15.10
N LEU A 401 -17.16 -5.24 -14.55
CA LEU A 401 -17.63 -6.50 -15.10
C LEU A 401 -18.44 -6.28 -16.38
N ILE A 402 -18.16 -7.08 -17.42
CA ILE A 402 -18.89 -7.14 -18.70
C ILE A 402 -19.44 -8.54 -18.98
N SER A 403 -19.41 -9.42 -17.99
CA SER A 403 -20.08 -10.72 -17.95
C SER A 403 -21.14 -10.76 -16.85
N ASP A 404 -21.83 -11.89 -16.76
CA ASP A 404 -22.68 -12.21 -15.61
C ASP A 404 -21.83 -12.32 -14.34
N ALA A 405 -22.40 -11.95 -13.20
CA ALA A 405 -21.76 -12.04 -11.88
C ALA A 405 -21.83 -13.47 -11.30
N VAL A 406 -22.68 -14.33 -11.89
CA VAL A 406 -22.87 -15.71 -11.43
C VAL A 406 -21.60 -16.53 -11.61
N GLY A 407 -20.94 -16.84 -10.49
CA GLY A 407 -19.86 -17.81 -10.40
C GLY A 407 -18.43 -17.24 -10.32
N ALA A 408 -18.25 -15.91 -10.31
CA ALA A 408 -16.93 -15.30 -10.07
C ALA A 408 -16.38 -15.58 -8.66
N ASN A 409 -17.21 -16.13 -7.76
CA ASN A 409 -16.82 -16.51 -6.43
C ASN A 409 -15.97 -17.79 -6.49
N ASN A 410 -14.65 -17.60 -6.36
CA ASN A 410 -13.84 -18.58 -5.65
C ASN A 410 -14.51 -18.89 -4.31
N ASP A 411 -14.21 -20.05 -3.74
CA ASP A 411 -14.55 -20.37 -2.36
C ASP A 411 -14.04 -19.25 -1.45
N ASP A 412 -14.87 -18.25 -1.16
CA ASP A 412 -14.56 -17.18 -0.22
C ASP A 412 -14.52 -17.87 1.15
N VAL A 413 -13.30 -18.17 1.58
CA VAL A 413 -13.04 -18.74 2.89
C VAL A 413 -13.22 -17.61 3.89
N ASP A 414 -14.14 -17.81 4.84
CA ASP A 414 -14.24 -16.92 5.99
C ASP A 414 -12.87 -16.83 6.68
N PRO A 415 -12.31 -15.63 6.84
CA PRO A 415 -10.95 -15.49 7.32
C PRO A 415 -10.84 -15.97 8.77
N ILE A 416 -9.79 -16.73 9.06
CA ILE A 416 -9.47 -17.18 10.42
C ILE A 416 -8.54 -16.15 11.05
N LEU A 417 -9.15 -15.20 11.75
CA LEU A 417 -8.45 -14.07 12.37
C LEU A 417 -8.13 -14.34 13.84
N ILE A 418 -6.98 -13.85 14.30
CA ILE A 418 -6.62 -13.80 15.71
C ILE A 418 -6.57 -12.35 16.15
N ASP A 419 -7.35 -12.04 17.18
CA ASP A 419 -7.29 -10.77 17.89
C ASP A 419 -6.27 -10.80 19.05
N ALA A 420 -5.69 -9.64 19.35
CA ALA A 420 -4.82 -9.43 20.50
C ALA A 420 -5.54 -8.57 21.56
N SER A 421 -6.69 -9.04 22.04
CA SER A 421 -7.45 -8.34 23.10
C SER A 421 -6.72 -8.34 24.45
N THR A 422 -5.79 -9.27 24.64
CA THR A 422 -4.75 -9.36 25.67
C THR A 422 -3.38 -9.47 25.01
N ASN A 423 -2.29 -9.53 25.80
CA ASN A 423 -0.98 -9.88 25.24
C ASN A 423 -1.07 -11.32 24.69
N THR A 424 -0.78 -11.48 23.40
CA THR A 424 -0.99 -12.73 22.65
C THR A 424 0.31 -13.09 21.94
N ILE A 425 0.65 -14.38 21.88
CA ILE A 425 1.86 -14.86 21.23
C ILE A 425 1.49 -15.96 20.24
N LEU A 426 1.87 -15.80 18.97
CA LEU A 426 1.70 -16.82 17.93
C LEU A 426 3.05 -17.17 17.31
N ARG A 427 3.33 -18.47 17.20
CA ARG A 427 4.42 -18.99 16.36
C ARG A 427 3.86 -19.34 14.99
N SER A 428 4.48 -18.81 13.95
CA SER A 428 4.10 -19.06 12.56
C SER A 428 5.26 -18.71 11.65
N PHE A 429 5.20 -19.20 10.41
CA PHE A 429 6.04 -18.64 9.36
C PHE A 429 5.55 -17.23 9.01
N MET A 430 6.47 -16.35 8.65
CA MET A 430 6.16 -14.98 8.24
C MET A 430 6.79 -14.72 6.88
N ASP A 431 5.98 -14.50 5.87
CA ASP A 431 6.47 -14.00 4.60
C ASP A 431 6.84 -12.52 4.73
N MET A 432 7.92 -12.13 4.07
CA MET A 432 8.41 -10.76 3.98
C MET A 432 8.26 -10.29 2.52
N PRO A 433 7.08 -9.74 2.15
CA PRO A 433 6.85 -9.22 0.80
C PRO A 433 7.85 -8.11 0.48
N GLY A 434 8.39 -8.11 -0.74
CA GLY A 434 9.38 -7.12 -1.18
C GLY A 434 10.83 -7.45 -0.81
N ASP A 435 11.05 -8.20 0.28
CA ASP A 435 12.39 -8.63 0.68
C ASP A 435 12.84 -9.86 -0.12
N LYS A 436 14.07 -9.79 -0.63
CA LYS A 436 14.72 -10.88 -1.35
C LYS A 436 15.97 -11.34 -0.60
N SER A 437 16.15 -12.66 -0.54
CA SER A 437 17.41 -13.23 -0.08
C SER A 437 18.56 -12.83 -1.00
N THR A 438 19.79 -13.09 -0.58
CA THR A 438 20.98 -12.92 -1.43
C THR A 438 20.91 -13.74 -2.73
N GLN A 439 20.03 -14.74 -2.80
CA GLN A 439 19.76 -15.56 -3.99
C GLN A 439 18.53 -15.09 -4.79
N GLY A 440 17.93 -13.94 -4.45
CA GLY A 440 16.79 -13.37 -5.14
C GLY A 440 15.43 -14.02 -4.82
N LYS A 441 15.37 -14.93 -3.84
CA LYS A 441 14.13 -15.62 -3.43
C LYS A 441 13.35 -14.79 -2.40
N PRO A 442 12.00 -14.88 -2.34
CA PRO A 442 11.23 -14.27 -1.25
C PRO A 442 11.77 -14.68 0.12
N VAL A 443 11.89 -13.73 1.04
CA VAL A 443 12.33 -14.02 2.41
C VAL A 443 11.13 -14.54 3.21
N ARG A 444 11.32 -15.69 3.86
CA ARG A 444 10.38 -16.26 4.84
C ARG A 444 11.09 -16.44 6.17
N ILE A 445 10.49 -15.92 7.24
CA ILE A 445 10.93 -16.16 8.60
C ILE A 445 10.37 -17.50 9.04
N THR A 446 11.22 -18.48 9.28
CA THR A 446 10.81 -19.83 9.68
C THR A 446 10.69 -20.00 11.19
N HIS A 447 11.35 -19.13 11.96
CA HIS A 447 11.34 -19.16 13.43
C HIS A 447 10.75 -17.86 13.99
N GLY A 448 9.64 -17.43 13.36
CA GLY A 448 8.92 -16.23 13.72
C GLY A 448 8.06 -16.42 14.97
N ILE A 449 8.11 -15.43 15.86
CA ILE A 449 7.14 -15.24 16.94
C ILE A 449 6.52 -13.87 16.76
N SER A 450 5.22 -13.83 16.47
CA SER A 450 4.43 -12.62 16.50
C SER A 450 3.88 -12.40 17.90
N VAL A 451 4.09 -11.20 18.44
CA VAL A 451 3.62 -10.78 19.75
C VAL A 451 2.60 -9.67 19.53
N GLY A 452 1.37 -9.94 19.95
CA GLY A 452 0.24 -9.03 19.94
C GLY A 452 0.06 -8.37 21.29
N SER A 453 -0.46 -7.14 21.30
CA SER A 453 -0.74 -6.38 22.53
C SER A 453 -2.11 -5.71 22.46
N PRO A 454 -2.73 -5.47 23.63
CA PRO A 454 -4.04 -4.84 23.73
C PRO A 454 -4.08 -3.39 23.21
N GLU A 455 -2.93 -2.74 23.05
CA GLU A 455 -2.76 -1.38 22.52
C GLU A 455 -2.73 -1.35 20.98
N GLN A 456 -3.01 -2.46 20.29
CA GLN A 456 -2.97 -2.57 18.83
C GLN A 456 -1.62 -2.19 18.21
N VAL A 457 -0.54 -2.49 18.94
CA VAL A 457 0.82 -2.47 18.42
C VAL A 457 1.44 -3.83 18.61
N HIS A 458 2.07 -4.31 17.56
CA HIS A 458 2.46 -5.70 17.41
C HIS A 458 3.83 -5.79 16.76
N TYR A 459 4.53 -6.90 16.95
CA TYR A 459 5.83 -7.11 16.32
C TYR A 459 6.10 -8.59 16.06
N THR A 460 6.98 -8.86 15.10
CA THR A 460 7.49 -10.22 14.85
C THR A 460 8.97 -10.29 15.22
N TYR A 461 9.31 -11.28 16.03
CA TYR A 461 10.65 -11.60 16.45
C TYR A 461 11.16 -12.85 15.71
N ASP A 462 12.33 -12.75 15.10
CA ASP A 462 13.03 -13.89 14.49
C ASP A 462 13.97 -14.54 15.52
N LEU A 463 13.56 -15.71 16.02
CA LEU A 463 14.34 -16.49 16.99
C LEU A 463 15.68 -16.99 16.44
N ASP A 464 15.89 -17.04 15.13
CA ASP A 464 17.18 -17.47 14.57
C ASP A 464 18.23 -16.36 14.57
N LYS A 465 17.80 -15.10 14.69
CA LYS A 465 18.68 -13.94 14.55
C LYS A 465 18.62 -12.97 15.73
N GLY A 466 17.71 -13.21 16.67
CA GLY A 466 17.43 -12.31 17.78
C GLY A 466 16.99 -10.95 17.28
N ALA A 467 16.19 -10.90 16.21
CA ALA A 467 15.88 -9.67 15.49
C ALA A 467 14.39 -9.37 15.55
N VAL A 468 14.03 -8.10 15.72
CA VAL A 468 12.68 -7.62 15.38
C VAL A 468 12.69 -7.33 13.89
N VAL A 469 11.79 -7.98 13.14
CA VAL A 469 11.80 -7.91 11.66
C VAL A 469 10.72 -6.99 11.10
N GLN A 470 9.66 -6.80 11.88
CA GLN A 470 8.56 -5.89 11.56
C GLN A 470 7.86 -5.48 12.84
N VAL A 471 7.26 -4.31 12.79
CA VAL A 471 6.30 -3.80 13.78
C VAL A 471 5.05 -3.34 13.03
N TRP A 472 3.89 -3.41 13.64
CA TRP A 472 2.66 -2.91 13.00
C TRP A 472 1.65 -2.38 13.99
N ARG A 473 0.79 -1.48 13.49
CA ARG A 473 -0.33 -0.88 14.21
C ARG A 473 -1.64 -1.37 13.63
N GLY A 474 -2.63 -1.66 14.48
CA GLY A 474 -3.98 -2.05 14.08
C GLY A 474 -4.29 -3.49 14.49
N GLN A 475 -5.01 -4.23 13.64
CA GLN A 475 -5.41 -5.60 13.91
C GLN A 475 -4.21 -6.57 13.87
N PHE A 476 -4.30 -7.68 14.62
CA PHE A 476 -3.16 -8.56 14.89
C PHE A 476 -2.81 -9.45 13.69
N LEU A 477 -3.47 -10.61 13.52
CA LEU A 477 -3.07 -11.57 12.48
C LEU A 477 -4.26 -12.19 11.73
N ASP A 478 -4.09 -12.33 10.42
CA ASP A 478 -4.78 -13.30 9.59
C ASP A 478 -4.00 -14.61 9.59
N THR A 479 -4.65 -15.67 10.08
CA THR A 479 -4.11 -17.02 10.16
C THR A 479 -4.82 -18.00 9.23
N THR A 480 -5.67 -17.51 8.33
CA THR A 480 -6.36 -18.33 7.33
C THR A 480 -5.37 -19.21 6.58
N PRO A 481 -4.21 -18.71 6.10
CA PRO A 481 -3.30 -19.56 5.34
C PRO A 481 -2.53 -20.56 6.20
N MET A 482 -2.55 -20.40 7.52
CA MET A 482 -1.98 -21.37 8.46
C MET A 482 -2.92 -22.54 8.71
N TRP A 483 -4.23 -22.29 8.78
CA TRP A 483 -5.21 -23.23 9.36
C TRP A 483 -6.31 -23.69 8.40
N HIS A 484 -6.52 -23.00 7.28
CA HIS A 484 -7.45 -23.45 6.25
C HIS A 484 -6.82 -24.58 5.42
N ASP A 485 -7.57 -25.66 5.22
CA ASP A 485 -7.13 -26.89 4.57
C ASP A 485 -5.81 -27.46 5.12
N ARG A 486 -4.79 -27.63 4.27
CA ARG A 486 -3.47 -28.12 4.66
C ARG A 486 -2.57 -27.00 5.20
N GLY A 487 -2.96 -25.74 4.96
CA GLY A 487 -2.18 -24.54 5.27
C GLY A 487 -0.76 -24.53 4.67
N ASP A 488 -0.09 -23.39 4.77
CA ASP A 488 1.35 -23.26 4.51
C ASP A 488 2.15 -22.90 5.76
N GLY A 489 1.48 -22.89 6.92
CA GLY A 489 2.06 -22.56 8.22
C GLY A 489 2.28 -21.06 8.46
N SER A 490 1.84 -20.18 7.55
CA SER A 490 2.08 -18.74 7.61
C SER A 490 0.91 -17.92 8.16
N SER A 491 1.23 -16.83 8.86
CA SER A 491 0.28 -15.78 9.22
C SER A 491 0.64 -14.46 8.54
N ARG A 492 -0.33 -13.57 8.38
CA ARG A 492 -0.16 -12.22 7.81
C ARG A 492 -0.61 -11.15 8.80
N PRO A 493 0.14 -10.05 8.98
CA PRO A 493 -0.35 -8.88 9.71
C PRO A 493 -1.58 -8.28 9.03
N LEU A 494 -2.55 -7.82 9.83
CA LEU A 494 -3.76 -7.15 9.33
C LEU A 494 -3.69 -5.61 9.38
N GLY A 495 -2.71 -5.07 10.10
CA GLY A 495 -2.53 -3.63 10.31
C GLY A 495 -1.48 -2.97 9.43
N MET A 496 -1.14 -1.72 9.75
CA MET A 496 -0.12 -0.92 9.08
C MET A 496 1.27 -1.41 9.46
N VAL A 497 1.94 -2.10 8.53
CA VAL A 497 3.22 -2.75 8.78
C VAL A 497 4.39 -1.85 8.44
N GLN A 498 5.27 -1.66 9.41
CA GLN A 498 6.60 -1.11 9.24
C GLN A 498 7.62 -2.26 9.25
N ARG A 499 8.27 -2.48 8.10
CA ARG A 499 9.30 -3.52 7.91
C ARG A 499 10.67 -2.94 8.24
N LEU A 500 11.46 -3.65 9.04
CA LEU A 500 12.77 -3.19 9.52
C LEU A 500 13.94 -3.68 8.65
N GLY A 501 13.64 -4.01 7.39
CA GLY A 501 14.55 -4.57 6.40
C GLY A 501 14.82 -6.07 6.55
N THR A 502 15.70 -6.58 5.68
CA THR A 502 16.08 -8.01 5.68
C THR A 502 16.64 -8.41 7.06
N PRO A 503 16.10 -9.47 7.70
CA PRO A 503 16.55 -9.94 9.00
C PRO A 503 18.02 -10.33 8.99
N VAL A 504 18.79 -9.78 9.92
CA VAL A 504 20.18 -10.16 10.21
C VAL A 504 20.36 -10.44 11.69
N LEU A 505 21.49 -11.04 12.06
CA LEU A 505 21.86 -11.20 13.46
C LEU A 505 21.94 -9.83 14.16
N PHE A 506 21.18 -9.63 15.23
CA PHE A 506 21.08 -8.32 15.89
C PHE A 506 22.36 -7.88 16.63
N LEU A 507 23.03 -8.81 17.32
CA LEU A 507 24.31 -8.55 18.00
C LEU A 507 25.45 -9.28 17.32
N THR A 508 26.41 -8.53 16.79
CA THR A 508 27.59 -9.07 16.11
C THR A 508 28.91 -8.51 16.65
N LYS A 509 29.98 -9.28 16.48
CA LYS A 509 31.35 -8.79 16.67
C LYS A 509 31.84 -8.13 15.40
N LEU A 510 32.31 -6.90 15.50
CA LEU A 510 32.96 -6.22 14.39
C LEU A 510 34.45 -6.02 14.68
N ALA A 511 35.32 -6.35 13.72
CA ALA A 511 36.75 -6.07 13.84
C ALA A 511 37.02 -4.56 13.87
N SER A 512 36.22 -3.81 13.12
CA SER A 512 36.13 -2.35 13.16
C SER A 512 34.70 -1.91 12.86
N PRO A 513 34.30 -0.68 13.23
CA PRO A 513 32.97 -0.16 12.92
C PRO A 513 32.61 -0.09 11.42
N GLN A 514 33.57 -0.31 10.52
CA GLN A 514 33.39 -0.34 9.07
C GLN A 514 33.32 -1.77 8.50
N SER A 515 33.52 -2.79 9.34
CA SER A 515 33.46 -4.20 8.92
C SER A 515 32.03 -4.58 8.50
N ASN A 516 31.88 -5.35 7.42
CA ASN A 516 30.57 -5.80 6.94
C ASN A 516 29.74 -6.47 8.05
N TRP A 517 28.43 -6.20 8.04
CA TRP A 517 27.51 -6.87 8.97
C TRP A 517 27.36 -8.35 8.59
N THR A 518 27.35 -9.24 9.58
CA THR A 518 27.15 -10.68 9.35
C THR A 518 25.71 -10.93 8.90
N THR A 519 25.54 -11.60 7.77
CA THR A 519 24.22 -11.86 7.17
C THR A 519 23.53 -13.10 7.74
N ASP A 520 24.28 -13.99 8.40
CA ASP A 520 23.78 -15.20 9.05
C ASP A 520 24.32 -15.34 10.49
N THR A 521 24.12 -16.51 11.09
CA THR A 521 24.58 -16.82 12.44
C THR A 521 25.86 -17.66 12.47
N THR A 522 26.48 -17.91 11.31
CA THR A 522 27.67 -18.76 11.21
C THR A 522 28.84 -18.14 11.98
N GLY A 523 29.50 -18.93 12.82
CA GLY A 523 30.65 -18.47 13.62
C GLY A 523 30.29 -17.53 14.79
N SER A 524 29.02 -17.20 14.99
CA SER A 524 28.57 -16.37 16.13
C SER A 524 28.32 -17.16 17.41
N SER A 525 28.28 -18.50 17.33
CA SER A 525 27.77 -19.35 18.41
C SER A 525 26.37 -18.95 18.87
N TYR A 526 25.56 -18.35 17.98
CA TYR A 526 24.20 -17.95 18.30
C TYR A 526 23.37 -19.15 18.71
N ARG A 527 22.65 -19.03 19.83
CA ARG A 527 21.80 -20.10 20.34
C ARG A 527 20.55 -19.52 21.01
N PRO A 528 19.36 -19.67 20.41
CA PRO A 528 18.13 -19.25 21.06
C PRO A 528 17.90 -20.09 22.33
N LYS A 529 17.39 -19.45 23.37
CA LYS A 529 17.04 -20.05 24.66
C LYS A 529 15.54 -19.92 24.98
N GLY A 530 14.73 -19.54 23.99
CA GLY A 530 13.30 -19.30 24.14
C GLY A 530 13.00 -17.94 24.75
N TYR A 531 11.93 -17.85 25.53
CA TYR A 531 11.52 -16.66 26.23
C TYR A 531 10.90 -17.01 27.59
N VAL A 532 10.85 -16.04 28.49
CA VAL A 532 10.05 -16.09 29.72
C VAL A 532 8.96 -15.04 29.67
N LEU A 533 7.79 -15.34 30.21
CA LEU A 533 6.68 -14.40 30.30
C LEU A 533 6.74 -13.66 31.64
N ASP A 534 6.44 -12.35 31.61
CA ASP A 534 6.13 -11.62 32.84
C ASP A 534 4.67 -11.82 33.28
N GLY A 535 4.28 -11.25 34.41
CA GLY A 535 2.91 -11.38 34.95
C GLY A 535 1.82 -10.74 34.08
N SER A 536 2.17 -10.13 32.95
CA SER A 536 1.22 -9.60 31.95
C SER A 536 1.33 -10.35 30.62
N ASP A 537 1.91 -11.55 30.60
CA ASP A 537 2.09 -12.40 29.42
C ASP A 537 2.98 -11.78 28.32
N ARG A 538 3.87 -10.84 28.67
CA ARG A 538 4.81 -10.24 27.72
C ARG A 538 6.15 -10.98 27.74
N PRO A 539 6.71 -11.36 26.58
CA PRO A 539 7.93 -12.14 26.54
C PRO A 539 9.18 -11.29 26.80
N THR A 540 10.15 -11.88 27.47
CA THR A 540 11.57 -11.52 27.40
C THR A 540 12.29 -12.67 26.71
N PHE A 541 12.79 -12.42 25.51
CA PHE A 541 13.51 -13.41 24.71
C PHE A 541 14.92 -13.59 25.27
N ARG A 542 15.44 -14.80 25.12
CA ARG A 542 16.76 -15.17 25.62
C ARG A 542 17.56 -15.84 24.53
N TYR A 543 18.82 -15.45 24.39
CA TYR A 543 19.75 -16.12 23.49
C TYR A 543 21.20 -15.96 23.94
N GLN A 544 22.08 -16.74 23.34
CA GLN A 544 23.53 -16.56 23.42
C GLN A 544 24.03 -16.00 22.09
N SER A 545 25.01 -15.09 22.12
CA SER A 545 25.73 -14.60 20.93
C SER A 545 27.17 -14.27 21.31
N TYR A 546 28.15 -14.80 20.58
CA TYR A 546 29.59 -14.67 20.82
C TYR A 546 30.01 -14.97 22.27
N GLY A 547 29.35 -15.94 22.91
CA GLY A 547 29.57 -16.32 24.32
C GLY A 547 28.87 -15.43 25.35
N SER A 548 28.33 -14.28 24.95
CA SER A 548 27.52 -13.41 25.81
C SER A 548 26.09 -13.94 25.93
N SER A 549 25.51 -13.86 27.13
CA SER A 549 24.11 -14.22 27.38
C SER A 549 23.25 -12.97 27.34
N VAL A 550 22.12 -13.02 26.64
CA VAL A 550 21.30 -11.85 26.35
C VAL A 550 19.87 -12.08 26.81
N ASP A 551 19.37 -11.14 27.62
CA ASP A 551 17.95 -10.94 27.88
C ASP A 551 17.46 -9.77 27.00
N ASP A 552 16.49 -10.05 26.14
CA ASP A 552 15.97 -9.14 25.12
C ASP A 552 14.49 -8.88 25.36
N LYS A 553 14.22 -7.77 26.03
CA LYS A 553 12.91 -7.36 26.51
C LYS A 553 12.32 -6.34 25.54
N ILE A 554 11.22 -6.68 24.88
CA ILE A 554 10.50 -5.77 23.99
C ILE A 554 9.14 -5.44 24.61
N ARG A 555 8.78 -4.15 24.67
CA ARG A 555 7.54 -3.66 25.27
C ARG A 555 6.88 -2.67 24.33
N VAL A 556 5.56 -2.75 24.23
CA VAL A 556 4.77 -1.70 23.56
C VAL A 556 4.80 -0.46 24.44
N LEU A 557 5.03 0.70 23.80
CA LEU A 557 5.01 2.00 24.46
C LEU A 557 3.57 2.45 24.75
N ASP A 558 3.43 3.31 25.75
CA ASP A 558 2.15 3.93 26.10
C ASP A 558 1.49 4.59 24.87
N ALA A 559 0.16 4.58 24.85
CA ALA A 559 -0.65 5.01 23.71
C ALA A 559 -0.27 4.37 22.37
N GLY A 560 0.41 3.21 22.38
CA GLY A 560 0.81 2.52 21.16
C GLY A 560 1.76 3.34 20.30
N GLN A 561 2.55 4.26 20.85
CA GLN A 561 3.47 5.10 20.08
C GLN A 561 4.53 4.29 19.31
N GLY A 562 4.79 3.05 19.74
CA GLY A 562 5.71 2.14 19.10
C GLY A 562 6.13 1.03 20.05
N ILE A 563 7.36 0.56 19.91
CA ILE A 563 7.95 -0.42 20.82
C ILE A 563 9.26 0.11 21.42
N GLN A 564 9.55 -0.29 22.66
CA GLN A 564 10.85 -0.14 23.29
C GLN A 564 11.50 -1.51 23.41
N ARG A 565 12.79 -1.58 23.07
CA ARG A 565 13.62 -2.76 23.20
C ARG A 565 14.76 -2.49 24.18
N GLU A 566 14.78 -3.26 25.25
CA GLU A 566 15.82 -3.27 26.28
C GLU A 566 16.61 -4.58 26.18
N VAL A 567 17.90 -4.46 25.88
CA VAL A 567 18.83 -5.58 25.71
C VAL A 567 19.83 -5.54 26.85
N THR A 568 19.84 -6.58 27.67
CA THR A 568 20.78 -6.74 28.79
C THR A 568 21.71 -7.90 28.50
N ILE A 569 23.02 -7.64 28.59
CA ILE A 569 24.09 -8.55 28.22
C ILE A 569 24.90 -8.93 29.46
N THR A 570 24.94 -10.22 29.76
CA THR A 570 25.81 -10.81 30.77
C THR A 570 27.06 -11.39 30.10
N ASN A 571 28.23 -11.12 30.69
CA ASN A 571 29.55 -11.45 30.13
C ASN A 571 29.75 -10.87 28.72
N PRO A 572 29.65 -9.53 28.57
CA PRO A 572 29.81 -8.86 27.29
C PRO A 572 31.23 -9.08 26.77
N THR A 573 31.32 -9.53 25.53
CA THR A 573 32.60 -9.70 24.85
C THR A 573 33.05 -8.40 24.19
N ALA A 574 34.36 -8.25 23.97
CA ALA A 574 34.90 -7.06 23.31
C ALA A 574 34.37 -6.91 21.87
N ASN A 575 34.23 -5.66 21.43
CA ASN A 575 33.79 -5.27 20.08
C ASN A 575 32.42 -5.81 19.65
N LEU A 576 31.50 -5.94 20.60
CA LEU A 576 30.10 -6.29 20.32
C LEU A 576 29.32 -5.04 19.90
N TYR A 577 28.57 -5.12 18.80
CA TYR A 577 27.76 -4.06 18.24
C TYR A 577 26.32 -4.53 18.02
N ALA A 578 25.37 -3.60 18.15
CA ALA A 578 23.99 -3.76 17.71
C ALA A 578 23.73 -2.94 16.44
N ARG A 579 22.96 -3.50 15.50
CA ARG A 579 22.39 -2.75 14.37
C ARG A 579 20.96 -2.39 14.72
N LEU A 580 20.72 -1.10 14.89
CA LEU A 580 19.42 -0.57 15.32
C LEU A 580 18.46 -0.38 14.14
N ALA A 581 19.00 0.04 12.99
CA ALA A 581 18.24 0.25 11.75
C ALA A 581 19.13 0.14 10.52
N SER A 582 18.50 -0.07 9.37
CA SER A 582 19.08 0.06 8.04
C SER A 582 18.07 0.70 7.11
N GLY A 583 18.52 1.60 6.23
CA GLY A 583 17.65 2.28 5.28
C GLY A 583 18.44 2.94 4.15
N SER A 584 17.76 3.49 3.15
CA SER A 584 18.39 4.30 2.11
C SER A 584 18.95 5.62 2.68
N VAL A 585 18.21 6.22 3.61
CA VAL A 585 18.57 7.46 4.30
C VAL A 585 18.34 7.31 5.80
N ILE A 586 19.34 7.70 6.60
CA ILE A 586 19.22 7.83 8.05
C ILE A 586 19.69 9.22 8.42
N ASN A 587 18.81 10.00 9.03
CA ASN A 587 19.09 11.37 9.48
C ASN A 587 19.09 11.42 11.01
N ALA A 588 20.20 11.85 11.59
CA ALA A 588 20.27 12.15 13.02
C ALA A 588 19.47 13.42 13.32
N LEU A 589 18.65 13.36 14.36
CA LEU A 589 17.85 14.46 14.90
C LEU A 589 18.27 14.72 16.35
N ASP A 590 17.59 15.66 17.02
CA ASP A 590 17.87 16.00 18.41
C ASP A 590 17.52 14.85 19.37
N ASN A 591 18.11 14.88 20.57
CA ASN A 591 17.79 13.96 21.68
C ASN A 591 17.95 12.47 21.34
N GLY A 592 18.94 12.11 20.52
CA GLY A 592 19.24 10.72 20.18
C GLY A 592 18.18 10.05 19.28
N LEU A 593 17.36 10.86 18.61
CA LEU A 593 16.36 10.42 17.64
C LEU A 593 16.97 10.35 16.24
N TYR A 594 16.62 9.32 15.48
CA TYR A 594 17.08 9.11 14.11
C TYR A 594 15.87 8.80 13.24
N MET A 595 15.74 9.47 12.10
CA MET A 595 14.69 9.19 11.12
C MET A 595 15.23 8.27 10.04
N VAL A 596 14.53 7.18 9.75
CA VAL A 596 14.90 6.16 8.76
C VAL A 596 13.88 6.19 7.64
N ASP A 597 14.36 6.50 6.42
CA ASP A 597 13.57 6.56 5.18
C ASP A 597 12.26 7.38 5.26
N GLU A 598 12.16 8.30 6.23
CA GLU A 598 10.95 9.08 6.52
C GLU A 598 9.71 8.26 6.90
N HIS A 599 9.90 6.98 7.26
CA HIS A 599 8.83 6.03 7.60
C HIS A 599 8.85 5.57 9.06
N GLU A 600 9.96 5.74 9.77
CA GLU A 600 10.07 5.42 11.19
C GLU A 600 11.12 6.30 11.87
N TYR A 601 11.03 6.35 13.20
CA TYR A 601 12.08 6.87 14.06
C TYR A 601 12.68 5.79 14.93
N VAL A 602 13.99 5.86 15.13
CA VAL A 602 14.72 5.12 16.17
C VAL A 602 15.23 6.11 17.20
N ARG A 603 14.83 5.96 18.46
CA ARG A 603 15.31 6.78 19.58
C ARG A 603 16.18 5.96 20.51
N VAL A 604 17.41 6.37 20.75
CA VAL A 604 18.29 5.70 21.72
C VAL A 604 18.00 6.27 23.11
N ASP A 605 17.37 5.47 23.96
CA ASP A 605 16.89 5.89 25.28
C ASP A 605 17.99 5.75 26.35
N ASP A 606 18.78 4.66 26.31
CA ASP A 606 19.92 4.43 27.19
C ASP A 606 20.96 3.53 26.49
N ALA A 607 22.20 4.01 26.42
CA ALA A 607 23.31 3.28 25.82
C ALA A 607 24.52 3.13 26.75
N GLY A 608 24.38 3.42 28.05
CA GLY A 608 25.50 3.37 29.00
C GLY A 608 26.70 4.24 28.58
N GLY A 609 26.43 5.40 27.97
CA GLY A 609 27.44 6.33 27.46
C GLY A 609 28.02 5.99 26.07
N ALA A 610 27.61 4.88 25.43
CA ALA A 610 27.95 4.61 24.04
C ALA A 610 27.23 5.58 23.10
N LYS A 611 27.89 5.93 21.99
CA LYS A 611 27.34 6.81 20.96
C LYS A 611 26.96 6.00 19.72
N PRO A 612 25.74 6.16 19.19
CA PRO A 612 25.38 5.56 17.92
C PRO A 612 26.19 6.18 16.77
N MET A 613 26.33 5.45 15.69
CA MET A 613 27.01 5.89 14.48
C MET A 613 26.25 5.46 13.24
N ILE A 614 26.22 6.34 12.25
CA ILE A 614 25.68 6.05 10.93
C ILE A 614 26.85 5.71 10.01
N ARG A 615 26.75 4.61 9.28
CA ARG A 615 27.72 4.25 8.23
C ARG A 615 27.02 3.87 6.94
N GLU A 616 27.76 3.93 5.84
CA GLU A 616 27.34 3.35 4.57
C GLU A 616 27.90 1.94 4.42
N SER A 617 27.07 0.99 4.00
CA SER A 617 27.43 -0.40 3.71
C SER A 617 26.51 -0.96 2.63
N ASN A 618 27.09 -1.53 1.57
CA ASN A 618 26.35 -2.16 0.46
C ASN A 618 25.24 -1.28 -0.16
N GLY A 619 25.48 0.03 -0.27
CA GLY A 619 24.51 0.98 -0.84
C GLY A 619 23.35 1.37 0.09
N GLN A 620 23.40 0.99 1.37
CA GLN A 620 22.47 1.42 2.41
C GLN A 620 23.20 2.10 3.56
N LYS A 621 22.47 2.88 4.35
CA LYS A 621 22.92 3.40 5.63
C LYS A 621 22.51 2.47 6.76
N GLU A 622 23.39 2.26 7.72
CA GLU A 622 23.14 1.47 8.92
C GLU A 622 23.38 2.33 10.18
N LEU A 623 22.46 2.25 11.15
CA LEU A 623 22.60 2.84 12.48
C LEU A 623 23.14 1.78 13.44
N LEU A 624 24.40 1.94 13.85
CA LEU A 624 25.10 1.00 14.72
C LEU A 624 25.40 1.59 16.09
N ILE A 625 25.53 0.74 17.10
CA ILE A 625 26.01 1.16 18.42
C ILE A 625 26.83 0.06 19.09
N PRO A 626 28.00 0.37 19.70
CA PRO A 626 28.72 -0.59 20.51
C PRO A 626 27.96 -0.89 21.80
N VAL A 627 27.89 -2.16 22.20
CA VAL A 627 27.12 -2.60 23.37
C VAL A 627 28.04 -3.24 24.40
N LYS A 628 28.08 -2.67 25.60
CA LYS A 628 28.96 -3.13 26.70
C LYS A 628 28.21 -3.74 27.89
N GLY A 629 26.89 -3.72 27.91
CA GLY A 629 26.12 -4.25 29.03
C GLY A 629 24.62 -4.07 28.84
N LYS A 630 24.15 -2.83 28.74
CA LYS A 630 22.74 -2.51 28.52
C LYS A 630 22.57 -1.60 27.30
N LEU A 631 21.49 -1.82 26.56
CA LEU A 631 21.04 -0.95 25.49
C LEU A 631 19.51 -0.87 25.51
N THR A 632 18.96 0.32 25.58
CA THR A 632 17.53 0.59 25.48
C THR A 632 17.29 1.56 24.34
N TYR A 633 16.43 1.18 23.40
CA TYR A 633 16.02 2.05 22.30
C TYR A 633 14.56 1.82 21.94
N SER A 634 13.93 2.82 21.36
CA SER A 634 12.55 2.78 20.90
C SER A 634 12.46 2.88 19.39
N ILE A 635 11.50 2.17 18.79
CA ILE A 635 11.08 2.31 17.39
C ILE A 635 9.69 2.95 17.42
N LEU A 636 9.58 4.17 16.88
CA LEU A 636 8.36 4.94 16.78
C LEU A 636 7.96 5.00 15.31
N PHE A 637 6.72 4.66 14.99
CA PHE A 637 6.31 4.50 13.60
C PHE A 637 4.85 4.87 13.38
#